data_AF-A0A0D2H6W7-F1
#
_entry.id   AF-A0A0D2H6W7-F1
#
_cell.length_a   1.000
_cell.length_b   1.000
_cell.length_c   1.000
_cell.angle_alpha   90.00
_cell.angle_beta   90.00
_cell.angle_gamma   90.00
#
_symmetry.space_group_name_H-M   'P 1'
#
loop_
_entity.id
_entity.type
_entity.pdbx_description
1 polymer ?
#
loop_
_entity_poly.entity_id
_entity_poly.type
_entity_poly.pdbx_seq_one_letter_code
_entity_poly.pdbx_strand_id
1 'polypeptide(L)'
;MYEYVLVDSYLVRTRIWTYPQDAVLGPTLFDIPAEEMFFFLIQSYIATGLQILATKSVITATYLHNETDPRDLVGSSLGSWKCRGQGIFLLCSAVPIFVRARLIFGWASPVLLMLWTFAYQLLLTLPWTQTWLPIGLPTLYLWIVDTLALRRGTWHIESGTKLGIHVWPHLEIEEAVFFLITNILVVWGSVAFDNAIAILDAFPQEFPVNALTVLARKSRSFYLASGVFAGRLRIDLVLLYAFCRVADDLVDNAPSAEEADKWVKHFSNFLDTIYSPKRDEARLRHALAPFPSQVQSILVLLPADKLPSEPLYALLDGFRIDQEFFNKGSKTTTPIETYSDLERYASCVAGTVGLNLVYQHDPDRDTDIATKEKCLAAGARMGRALQYINIARDVRTDAETGRCYIPSEWLGRSPVTSVDARREAFATHRKRILDAAFTMYAENRNAIEELPRYARSGIRVAVESYMEIGRVMRERMEQGKPLDFIGGGKRGRTSVPPARRTLSPSLVPRGRGETERHEQAKKCRDCRSGSWKHRQCCETGQSGPPVPATVSIKAPLFFYCPTSSKKPSPTLGTSLEAEGVELVKCEPNYNVWFGDGECIELSTDIARMKKTIERYLAWMQEAHVHYEASVAHVLRKNFSSMWSMARPGFLSYLPVLHAFESIWTRAARYFMTERLRRAFTFGSMYMGMSPFETPGTYSLLQYTELAEGIWYPKGGFYKVLDALVKVGRTSWCRIQAQAASLSKKPTSCSSISFYWSVDQVIPELGTHNVFLADDYKSSFDEIFQRQQLPIEPSFHVNVPSRIDTSAAPTGRDSIIVLVSCGHLLEGGADRGLDSQDWPAMVSKARNTVLETVRQRTGVNLQSHVIHEIVNSPASWKEKFNLDKGAILGLSHSFFNVLSFRPATKHVHVGSLYFVGASTHPGTGVPIVLAGSKITAGQILDGLGLTIPWPQGGHQIRTVSGLDDRGKAPAGLNRALVLVLHVLLLLISAVVTRRHLYQSWILIVILSACVLIQIIERFDIDSYKL
;
A
#
# COMPACT_ATOMS: atom_id res chain seq x y z
N MET A 1 -10.28 -28.38 -19.23
CA MET A 1 -10.17 -28.21 -20.69
C MET A 1 -9.56 -29.45 -21.36
N TYR A 2 -8.38 -29.94 -20.96
CA TYR A 2 -7.78 -31.14 -21.60
C TYR A 2 -8.64 -32.41 -21.51
N GLU A 3 -9.14 -32.78 -20.33
CA GLU A 3 -10.04 -33.95 -20.17
C GLU A 3 -11.36 -33.80 -20.93
N TYR A 4 -11.83 -32.56 -21.09
CA TYR A 4 -13.06 -32.23 -21.79
C TYR A 4 -12.96 -32.50 -23.30
N VAL A 5 -11.87 -32.02 -23.91
CA VAL A 5 -11.57 -32.24 -25.34
C VAL A 5 -11.48 -33.73 -25.67
N LEU A 6 -11.03 -34.55 -24.72
CA LEU A 6 -10.97 -36.01 -24.87
C LEU A 6 -12.35 -36.67 -24.83
N VAL A 7 -13.27 -36.20 -23.99
CA VAL A 7 -14.65 -36.73 -23.91
C VAL A 7 -15.45 -36.36 -25.16
N ASP A 8 -15.37 -35.11 -25.62
CA ASP A 8 -16.07 -34.68 -26.83
C ASP A 8 -15.50 -35.36 -28.08
N SER A 9 -14.18 -35.51 -28.17
CA SER A 9 -13.53 -36.30 -29.22
C SER A 9 -14.03 -37.74 -29.24
N TYR A 10 -14.22 -38.34 -28.06
CA TYR A 10 -14.79 -39.68 -27.92
C TYR A 10 -16.26 -39.74 -28.39
N LEU A 11 -17.08 -38.73 -28.09
CA LEU A 11 -18.46 -38.64 -28.54
C LEU A 11 -18.58 -38.50 -30.07
N VAL A 12 -17.69 -37.73 -30.69
CA VAL A 12 -17.61 -37.60 -32.15
C VAL A 12 -17.16 -38.92 -32.80
N ARG A 13 -16.13 -39.58 -32.23
CA ARG A 13 -15.63 -40.87 -32.74
C ARG A 13 -16.64 -42.01 -32.63
N THR A 14 -17.48 -41.98 -31.60
CA THR A 14 -18.55 -42.98 -31.39
C THR A 14 -19.84 -42.66 -32.14
N ARG A 15 -19.84 -41.61 -32.98
CA ARG A 15 -20.97 -41.11 -33.78
C ARG A 15 -22.19 -40.65 -32.98
N ILE A 16 -22.07 -40.55 -31.66
CA ILE A 16 -23.11 -40.01 -30.79
C ILE A 16 -23.39 -38.53 -31.14
N TRP A 17 -22.37 -37.82 -31.65
CA TRP A 17 -22.44 -36.46 -32.16
C TRP A 17 -21.78 -36.38 -33.55
N THR A 18 -22.45 -35.76 -34.53
CA THR A 18 -21.91 -35.49 -35.87
C THR A 18 -22.09 -34.02 -36.29
N TYR A 19 -21.11 -33.51 -37.04
CA TYR A 19 -21.15 -32.18 -37.67
C TYR A 19 -21.36 -32.32 -39.19
N PRO A 20 -22.27 -31.54 -39.81
CA PRO A 20 -22.42 -31.46 -41.26
C PRO A 20 -21.13 -30.94 -41.92
N GLN A 21 -20.71 -31.54 -43.04
CA GLN A 21 -19.46 -31.17 -43.74
C GLN A 21 -19.47 -29.73 -44.29
N ASP A 22 -20.64 -29.16 -44.51
CA ASP A 22 -20.89 -27.78 -44.96
C ASP A 22 -20.94 -26.76 -43.81
N ALA A 23 -20.90 -27.22 -42.55
CA ALA A 23 -20.95 -26.38 -41.36
C ALA A 23 -19.58 -26.18 -40.67
N VAL A 24 -18.54 -26.92 -41.06
CA VAL A 24 -17.18 -26.85 -40.50
C VAL A 24 -16.29 -25.97 -41.39
N LEU A 25 -15.81 -24.84 -40.88
CA LEU A 25 -15.04 -23.84 -41.66
C LEU A 25 -13.51 -23.94 -41.42
N GLY A 26 -13.07 -24.45 -40.27
CA GLY A 26 -11.68 -24.47 -39.82
C GLY A 26 -11.07 -25.87 -39.57
N PRO A 27 -9.80 -25.94 -39.12
CA PRO A 27 -9.14 -27.20 -38.78
C PRO A 27 -9.79 -27.85 -37.56
N THR A 28 -9.81 -29.18 -37.50
CA THR A 28 -10.27 -29.92 -36.32
C THR A 28 -9.13 -30.15 -35.34
N LEU A 29 -9.42 -30.06 -34.05
CA LEU A 29 -8.51 -30.43 -32.96
C LEU A 29 -9.09 -31.66 -32.26
N PHE A 30 -8.39 -32.80 -32.34
CA PHE A 30 -8.89 -34.09 -31.84
C PHE A 30 -10.30 -34.44 -32.36
N ASP A 31 -10.54 -34.28 -33.66
CA ASP A 31 -11.82 -34.54 -34.35
C ASP A 31 -12.96 -33.56 -34.04
N ILE A 32 -12.71 -32.53 -33.21
CA ILE A 32 -13.67 -31.47 -32.88
C ILE A 32 -13.37 -30.22 -33.72
N PRO A 33 -14.37 -29.56 -34.33
CA PRO A 33 -14.18 -28.28 -35.02
C PRO A 33 -13.54 -27.21 -34.11
N ALA A 34 -12.56 -26.44 -34.62
CA ALA A 34 -11.91 -25.37 -33.86
C ALA A 34 -12.89 -24.29 -33.35
N GLU A 35 -14.01 -24.12 -34.05
CA GLU A 35 -15.12 -23.24 -33.70
C GLU A 35 -15.77 -23.63 -32.37
N GLU A 36 -15.93 -24.94 -32.14
CA GLU A 36 -16.48 -25.50 -30.90
C GLU A 36 -15.49 -25.29 -29.74
N MET A 37 -14.19 -25.34 -30.01
CA MET A 37 -13.17 -25.04 -29.00
C MET A 37 -13.18 -23.56 -28.61
N PHE A 38 -13.48 -22.68 -29.56
CA PHE A 38 -13.57 -21.24 -29.31
C PHE A 38 -14.76 -20.88 -28.39
N PHE A 39 -15.85 -21.64 -28.48
CA PHE A 39 -17.02 -21.51 -27.62
C PHE A 39 -16.66 -21.60 -26.13
N PHE A 40 -15.81 -22.56 -25.71
CA PHE A 40 -15.41 -22.71 -24.31
C PHE A 40 -14.52 -21.56 -23.81
N LEU A 41 -13.69 -20.99 -24.69
CA LEU A 41 -12.90 -19.80 -24.38
C LEU A 41 -13.82 -18.60 -24.11
N ILE A 42 -14.83 -18.41 -24.97
CA ILE A 42 -15.82 -17.33 -24.82
C ILE A 42 -16.66 -17.53 -23.57
N GLN A 43 -17.17 -18.74 -23.32
CA GLN A 43 -17.93 -19.08 -22.13
C GLN A 43 -17.12 -18.76 -20.86
N SER A 44 -15.89 -19.27 -20.78
CA SER A 44 -15.01 -19.06 -19.63
C SER A 44 -14.74 -17.57 -19.42
N TYR A 45 -14.54 -16.82 -20.50
CA TYR A 45 -14.29 -15.39 -20.45
C TYR A 45 -15.51 -14.58 -20.00
N ILE A 46 -16.71 -14.88 -20.52
CA ILE A 46 -17.96 -14.19 -20.13
C ILE A 46 -18.28 -14.47 -18.66
N ALA A 47 -18.25 -15.73 -18.23
CA ALA A 47 -18.55 -16.12 -16.85
C ALA A 47 -17.53 -15.51 -15.87
N THR A 48 -16.23 -15.61 -16.17
CA THR A 48 -15.18 -15.02 -15.31
C THR A 48 -15.22 -13.50 -15.31
N GLY A 49 -15.45 -12.86 -16.45
CA GLY A 49 -15.55 -11.40 -16.55
C GLY A 49 -16.74 -10.84 -15.76
N LEU A 50 -17.89 -11.51 -15.84
CA LEU A 50 -19.08 -11.12 -15.06
C LEU A 50 -18.87 -11.39 -13.56
N GLN A 51 -18.16 -12.47 -13.21
CA GLN A 51 -17.78 -12.78 -11.83
C GLN A 51 -16.89 -11.68 -11.25
N ILE A 52 -15.81 -11.33 -11.95
CA ILE A 52 -14.89 -10.26 -11.55
C ILE A 52 -15.65 -8.94 -11.37
N LEU A 53 -16.56 -8.59 -12.28
CA LEU A 53 -17.36 -7.37 -12.16
C LEU A 53 -18.28 -7.40 -10.94
N ALA A 54 -18.85 -8.56 -10.62
CA ALA A 54 -19.74 -8.72 -9.47
C ALA A 54 -18.99 -8.71 -8.13
N THR A 55 -17.75 -9.21 -8.08
CA THR A 55 -16.93 -9.31 -6.85
C THR A 55 -15.97 -8.13 -6.64
N LYS A 56 -15.70 -7.29 -7.66
CA LYS A 56 -14.70 -6.19 -7.59
C LYS A 56 -14.90 -5.21 -6.43
N SER A 57 -16.14 -4.94 -6.00
CA SER A 57 -16.45 -4.01 -4.90
C SER A 57 -16.60 -4.67 -3.53
N VAL A 58 -16.23 -5.95 -3.42
CA VAL A 58 -16.51 -6.79 -2.26
C VAL A 58 -15.21 -7.04 -1.51
N ILE A 59 -15.22 -6.73 -0.22
CA ILE A 59 -14.10 -7.08 0.65
C ILE A 59 -14.30 -8.53 1.07
N THR A 60 -13.82 -9.48 0.28
CA THR A 60 -14.05 -10.92 0.49
C THR A 60 -13.71 -11.43 1.89
N ALA A 61 -12.73 -10.80 2.56
CA ALA A 61 -12.34 -11.10 3.95
C ALA A 61 -13.44 -10.83 5.01
N THR A 62 -14.50 -10.07 4.69
CA THR A 62 -15.66 -9.90 5.59
C THR A 62 -16.54 -11.13 5.67
N TYR A 63 -16.46 -12.01 4.67
CA TYR A 63 -17.31 -13.20 4.54
C TYR A 63 -16.62 -14.48 5.03
N LEU A 64 -15.42 -14.36 5.61
CA LEU A 64 -14.73 -15.42 6.33
C LEU A 64 -15.26 -15.49 7.76
N HIS A 65 -15.73 -16.67 8.15
CA HIS A 65 -16.35 -16.95 9.44
C HIS A 65 -15.52 -17.94 10.24
N ASN A 66 -15.62 -17.84 11.57
CA ASN A 66 -14.95 -18.79 12.47
C ASN A 66 -15.94 -19.87 12.90
N GLU A 67 -15.74 -21.09 12.39
CA GLU A 67 -16.59 -22.26 12.72
C GLU A 67 -16.51 -22.68 14.19
N THR A 68 -15.46 -22.26 14.90
CA THR A 68 -15.26 -22.61 16.31
C THR A 68 -15.79 -21.56 17.29
N ASP A 69 -16.19 -20.37 16.82
CA ASP A 69 -16.76 -19.35 17.72
C ASP A 69 -18.29 -19.56 17.86
N PRO A 70 -18.79 -19.93 19.06
CA PRO A 70 -20.21 -20.15 19.27
C PRO A 70 -21.07 -18.88 19.16
N ARG A 71 -20.46 -17.69 19.13
CA ARG A 71 -21.16 -16.41 18.92
C ARG A 71 -21.39 -16.09 17.44
N ASP A 72 -20.65 -16.75 16.54
CA ASP A 72 -20.85 -16.63 15.10
C ASP A 72 -21.93 -17.63 14.64
N LEU A 73 -23.19 -17.20 14.71
CA LEU A 73 -24.36 -18.02 14.34
C LEU A 73 -24.30 -18.50 12.88
N VAL A 74 -23.70 -17.71 11.99
CA VAL A 74 -23.50 -18.11 10.59
C VAL A 74 -22.38 -19.14 10.53
N GLY A 75 -21.22 -18.84 11.12
CA GLY A 75 -20.04 -19.71 11.16
C GLY A 75 -20.30 -21.11 11.73
N SER A 76 -21.01 -21.20 12.86
CA SER A 76 -21.34 -22.47 13.52
C SER A 76 -22.18 -23.42 12.66
N SER A 77 -22.96 -22.89 11.71
CA SER A 77 -23.75 -23.70 10.77
C SER A 77 -22.97 -24.18 9.53
N LEU A 78 -21.87 -23.49 9.16
CA LEU A 78 -21.14 -23.73 7.91
C LEU A 78 -20.52 -25.13 7.84
N GLY A 79 -19.98 -25.65 8.95
CA GLY A 79 -19.39 -26.98 9.00
C GLY A 79 -20.40 -28.09 8.63
N SER A 80 -21.66 -27.93 9.04
CA SER A 80 -22.74 -28.87 8.68
C SER A 80 -23.09 -28.80 7.19
N TRP A 81 -23.15 -27.60 6.63
CA TRP A 81 -23.42 -27.40 5.20
C TRP A 81 -22.27 -27.89 4.31
N LYS A 82 -21.02 -27.72 4.76
CA LYS A 82 -19.84 -28.30 4.11
C LYS A 82 -19.99 -29.81 3.95
N CYS A 83 -20.26 -30.52 5.04
CA CYS A 83 -20.40 -31.98 5.05
C CYS A 83 -21.57 -32.45 4.17
N ARG A 84 -22.71 -31.75 4.20
CA ARG A 84 -23.86 -32.06 3.35
C ARG A 84 -23.52 -31.92 1.86
N GLY A 85 -22.88 -30.83 1.47
CA GLY A 85 -22.47 -30.64 0.07
C GLY A 85 -21.43 -31.67 -0.39
N GLN A 86 -20.47 -32.02 0.47
CA GLN A 86 -19.52 -33.10 0.19
C GLN A 86 -20.24 -34.44 -0.02
N GLY A 87 -21.19 -34.78 0.85
CA GLY A 87 -22.02 -35.98 0.71
C GLY A 87 -22.82 -36.00 -0.59
N ILE A 88 -23.41 -34.87 -1.00
CA ILE A 88 -24.15 -34.74 -2.26
C ILE A 88 -23.23 -35.01 -3.46
N PHE A 89 -22.07 -34.34 -3.56
CA PHE A 89 -21.18 -34.52 -4.70
C PHE A 89 -20.52 -35.92 -4.73
N LEU A 90 -20.25 -36.52 -3.58
CA LEU A 90 -19.82 -37.92 -3.46
C LEU A 90 -20.90 -38.89 -3.98
N LEU A 91 -22.17 -38.70 -3.59
CA LEU A 91 -23.27 -39.51 -4.07
C LEU A 91 -23.49 -39.33 -5.58
N CYS A 92 -23.47 -38.08 -6.08
CA CYS A 92 -23.58 -37.79 -7.52
C CYS A 92 -22.47 -38.45 -8.36
N SER A 93 -21.27 -38.63 -7.79
CA SER A 93 -20.18 -39.36 -8.47
C SER A 93 -20.40 -40.88 -8.52
N ALA A 94 -21.31 -41.42 -7.70
CA ALA A 94 -21.56 -42.86 -7.56
C ALA A 94 -22.88 -43.34 -8.20
N VAL A 95 -23.78 -42.44 -8.65
CA VAL A 95 -25.08 -42.85 -9.24
C VAL A 95 -24.91 -43.29 -10.71
N PRO A 96 -25.38 -44.50 -11.09
CA PRO A 96 -25.46 -44.92 -12.49
C PRO A 96 -26.69 -44.28 -13.15
N ILE A 97 -26.55 -43.05 -13.67
CA ILE A 97 -27.57 -42.42 -14.54
C ILE A 97 -27.21 -42.73 -16.01
N PHE A 98 -28.17 -42.64 -16.94
CA PHE A 98 -28.01 -42.86 -18.39
C PHE A 98 -26.67 -42.36 -18.98
N VAL A 99 -26.22 -43.01 -20.06
CA VAL A 99 -24.86 -42.90 -20.66
C VAL A 99 -24.33 -41.47 -20.75
N ARG A 100 -25.15 -40.48 -21.14
CA ARG A 100 -24.73 -39.08 -21.33
C ARG A 100 -24.66 -38.27 -20.03
N ALA A 101 -25.64 -38.43 -19.14
CA ALA A 101 -25.61 -37.82 -17.80
C ALA A 101 -24.47 -38.39 -16.94
N ARG A 102 -24.15 -39.69 -17.11
CA ARG A 102 -22.99 -40.33 -16.46
C ARG A 102 -21.67 -39.71 -16.89
N LEU A 103 -21.53 -39.33 -18.15
CA LEU A 103 -20.33 -38.65 -18.63
C LEU A 103 -20.22 -37.29 -17.93
N ILE A 104 -21.26 -36.44 -18.01
CA ILE A 104 -21.24 -35.09 -17.44
C ILE A 104 -20.96 -35.10 -15.93
N PHE A 105 -21.74 -35.86 -15.15
CA PHE A 105 -21.57 -35.90 -13.70
C PHE A 105 -20.34 -36.71 -13.26
N GLY A 106 -19.92 -37.70 -14.04
CA GLY A 106 -18.76 -38.53 -13.73
C GLY A 106 -17.44 -37.73 -13.71
N TRP A 107 -17.26 -36.78 -14.64
CA TRP A 107 -16.06 -35.93 -14.64
C TRP A 107 -16.25 -34.64 -13.82
N ALA A 108 -17.46 -34.05 -13.79
CA ALA A 108 -17.67 -32.78 -13.10
C ALA A 108 -17.77 -32.93 -11.57
N SER A 109 -18.35 -34.02 -11.05
CA SER A 109 -18.60 -34.18 -9.61
C SER A 109 -17.33 -34.21 -8.77
N PRO A 110 -16.22 -34.89 -9.16
CA PRO A 110 -14.96 -34.82 -8.42
C PRO A 110 -14.40 -33.39 -8.33
N VAL A 111 -14.51 -32.61 -9.40
CA VAL A 111 -14.03 -31.22 -9.44
C VAL A 111 -14.94 -30.32 -8.60
N LEU A 112 -16.27 -30.48 -8.68
CA LEU A 112 -17.24 -29.75 -7.87
C LEU A 112 -17.09 -30.07 -6.37
N LEU A 113 -16.82 -31.33 -6.01
CA LEU A 113 -16.51 -31.75 -4.64
C LEU A 113 -15.27 -31.03 -4.11
N MET A 114 -14.20 -30.96 -4.91
CA MET A 114 -12.98 -30.25 -4.58
C MET A 114 -13.24 -28.74 -4.39
N LEU A 115 -13.89 -28.10 -5.36
CA LEU A 115 -14.20 -26.67 -5.31
C LEU A 115 -15.11 -26.32 -4.14
N TRP A 116 -16.14 -27.12 -3.87
CA TRP A 116 -16.98 -26.97 -2.69
C TRP A 116 -16.16 -27.06 -1.40
N THR A 117 -15.29 -28.05 -1.29
CA THR A 117 -14.45 -28.25 -0.10
C THR A 117 -13.55 -27.05 0.19
N PHE A 118 -13.00 -26.42 -0.85
CA PHE A 118 -12.12 -25.26 -0.69
C PHE A 118 -12.85 -23.92 -0.60
N ALA A 119 -14.08 -23.81 -1.09
CA ALA A 119 -14.77 -22.53 -1.26
C ALA A 119 -16.12 -22.42 -0.53
N TYR A 120 -16.59 -23.46 0.16
CA TYR A 120 -17.93 -23.50 0.78
C TYR A 120 -18.26 -22.27 1.63
N GLN A 121 -17.29 -21.71 2.37
CA GLN A 121 -17.53 -20.52 3.19
C GLN A 121 -18.04 -19.38 2.31
N LEU A 122 -17.27 -18.95 1.30
CA LEU A 122 -17.70 -17.89 0.39
C LEU A 122 -18.89 -18.29 -0.48
N LEU A 123 -18.98 -19.54 -0.94
CA LEU A 123 -20.12 -19.98 -1.75
C LEU A 123 -21.46 -19.86 -1.00
N LEU A 124 -21.43 -20.02 0.32
CA LEU A 124 -22.61 -19.92 1.18
C LEU A 124 -22.86 -18.52 1.74
N THR A 125 -21.82 -17.70 1.90
CA THR A 125 -21.93 -16.40 2.59
C THR A 125 -21.92 -15.21 1.65
N LEU A 126 -21.37 -15.33 0.43
CA LEU A 126 -21.43 -14.27 -0.56
C LEU A 126 -22.88 -14.02 -1.03
N PRO A 127 -23.26 -12.76 -1.29
CA PRO A 127 -24.54 -12.45 -1.91
C PRO A 127 -24.76 -13.24 -3.21
N TRP A 128 -25.99 -13.71 -3.42
CA TRP A 128 -26.35 -14.50 -4.61
C TRP A 128 -26.05 -13.78 -5.94
N THR A 129 -26.03 -12.43 -5.94
CA THR A 129 -25.66 -11.62 -7.09
C THR A 129 -24.19 -11.74 -7.50
N GLN A 130 -23.35 -12.33 -6.65
CA GLN A 130 -21.91 -12.48 -6.84
C GLN A 130 -21.50 -13.93 -7.10
N THR A 131 -22.45 -14.86 -7.06
CA THR A 131 -22.21 -16.29 -7.28
C THR A 131 -23.18 -16.81 -8.34
N TRP A 132 -24.48 -16.65 -8.14
CA TRP A 132 -25.51 -17.17 -9.04
C TRP A 132 -25.78 -16.30 -10.26
N LEU A 133 -25.66 -14.96 -10.16
CA LEU A 133 -25.85 -14.09 -11.33
C LEU A 133 -24.77 -14.33 -12.41
N PRO A 134 -23.47 -14.47 -12.06
CA PRO A 134 -22.42 -14.82 -13.03
C PRO A 134 -22.49 -16.25 -13.57
N ILE A 135 -23.27 -17.13 -12.95
CA ILE A 135 -23.59 -18.47 -13.46
C ILE A 135 -24.82 -18.41 -14.38
N GLY A 136 -25.91 -17.79 -13.92
CA GLY A 136 -27.21 -17.82 -14.56
C GLY A 136 -27.27 -17.02 -15.85
N LEU A 137 -26.69 -15.82 -15.89
CA LEU A 137 -26.72 -14.97 -17.09
C LEU A 137 -25.97 -15.60 -18.27
N PRO A 138 -24.73 -16.10 -18.12
CA PRO A 138 -24.04 -16.79 -19.20
C PRO A 138 -24.75 -18.10 -19.58
N THR A 139 -25.27 -18.86 -18.61
CA THR A 139 -26.02 -20.10 -18.88
C THR A 139 -27.26 -19.83 -19.74
N LEU A 140 -28.05 -18.81 -19.39
CA LEU A 140 -29.22 -18.41 -20.16
C LEU A 140 -28.85 -17.96 -21.58
N TYR A 141 -27.77 -17.19 -21.71
CA TYR A 141 -27.24 -16.77 -23.01
C TYR A 141 -26.87 -17.99 -23.87
N LEU A 142 -26.16 -18.96 -23.30
CA LEU A 142 -25.76 -20.18 -24.01
C LEU A 142 -26.96 -21.03 -24.41
N TRP A 143 -27.96 -21.18 -23.54
CA TRP A 143 -29.20 -21.88 -23.87
C TRP A 143 -29.91 -21.26 -25.08
N ILE A 144 -29.97 -19.93 -25.16
CA ILE A 144 -30.59 -19.23 -26.29
C ILE A 144 -29.78 -19.44 -27.58
N VAL A 145 -28.46 -19.31 -27.49
CA VAL A 145 -27.55 -19.47 -28.64
C VAL A 145 -27.61 -20.89 -29.19
N ASP A 146 -27.61 -21.89 -28.31
CA ASP A 146 -27.62 -23.30 -28.70
C ASP A 146 -28.96 -23.73 -29.30
N THR A 147 -30.08 -23.26 -28.74
CA THR A 147 -31.42 -23.45 -29.32
C THR A 147 -31.51 -22.88 -30.75
N LEU A 148 -30.85 -21.73 -31.00
CA LEU A 148 -30.80 -21.12 -32.32
C LEU A 148 -29.92 -21.90 -33.30
N ALA A 149 -28.83 -22.53 -32.82
CA ALA A 149 -27.96 -23.38 -33.61
C ALA A 149 -28.68 -24.69 -34.02
N LEU A 150 -29.35 -25.34 -33.07
CA LEU A 150 -30.13 -26.57 -33.31
C LEU A 150 -31.30 -26.34 -34.27
N ARG A 151 -32.04 -25.23 -34.14
CA ARG A 151 -33.12 -24.87 -35.09
C ARG A 151 -32.63 -24.61 -36.51
N ARG A 152 -31.36 -24.26 -36.69
CA ARG A 152 -30.76 -23.91 -37.98
C ARG A 152 -29.93 -25.05 -38.59
N GLY A 153 -29.81 -26.19 -37.91
CA GLY A 153 -29.15 -27.39 -38.43
C GLY A 153 -27.62 -27.36 -38.36
N THR A 154 -27.03 -26.50 -37.52
CA THR A 154 -25.57 -26.35 -37.40
C THR A 154 -24.88 -27.64 -36.95
N TRP A 155 -25.56 -28.44 -36.13
CA TRP A 155 -25.15 -29.78 -35.71
C TRP A 155 -26.38 -30.58 -35.25
N HIS A 156 -26.28 -31.92 -35.19
CA HIS A 156 -27.40 -32.81 -34.84
C HIS A 156 -26.98 -33.90 -33.85
N ILE A 157 -27.90 -34.25 -32.93
CA ILE A 157 -27.74 -35.35 -31.96
C ILE A 157 -28.51 -36.57 -32.45
N GLU A 158 -27.85 -37.72 -32.56
CA GLU A 158 -28.50 -38.98 -32.93
C GLU A 158 -29.57 -39.41 -31.91
N SER A 159 -30.71 -39.89 -32.43
CA SER A 159 -31.96 -40.13 -31.69
C SER A 159 -31.88 -41.23 -30.62
N GLY A 160 -30.79 -42.01 -30.59
CA GLY A 160 -30.63 -43.19 -29.74
C GLY A 160 -30.11 -42.93 -28.31
N THR A 161 -29.72 -41.68 -27.98
CA THR A 161 -29.02 -41.36 -26.73
C THR A 161 -29.67 -40.23 -25.89
N LYS A 162 -30.91 -39.86 -26.20
CA LYS A 162 -31.64 -38.75 -25.55
C LYS A 162 -32.56 -39.25 -24.41
N LEU A 163 -32.69 -38.47 -23.34
CA LEU A 163 -33.72 -38.65 -22.32
C LEU A 163 -35.13 -38.24 -22.82
N GLY A 164 -35.20 -37.44 -23.90
CA GLY A 164 -36.44 -36.94 -24.51
C GLY A 164 -37.11 -35.81 -23.73
N ILE A 165 -36.45 -35.30 -22.68
CA ILE A 165 -36.95 -34.20 -21.85
C ILE A 165 -36.38 -32.89 -22.38
N HIS A 166 -37.25 -31.97 -22.76
CA HIS A 166 -36.88 -30.67 -23.28
C HIS A 166 -37.13 -29.59 -22.21
N VAL A 167 -36.16 -28.69 -22.02
CA VAL A 167 -36.31 -27.52 -21.13
C VAL A 167 -37.22 -26.48 -21.77
N TRP A 168 -37.06 -26.29 -23.08
CA TRP A 168 -37.97 -25.54 -23.95
C TRP A 168 -37.80 -26.02 -25.41
N PRO A 169 -38.64 -25.57 -26.38
CA PRO A 169 -38.62 -26.13 -27.72
C PRO A 169 -37.24 -26.07 -28.38
N HIS A 170 -36.70 -27.25 -28.73
CA HIS A 170 -35.37 -27.48 -29.32
C HIS A 170 -34.16 -27.30 -28.39
N LEU A 171 -34.32 -27.37 -27.06
CA LEU A 171 -33.22 -27.48 -26.09
C LEU A 171 -33.42 -28.70 -25.19
N GLU A 172 -32.52 -29.67 -25.28
CA GLU A 172 -32.57 -30.89 -24.48
C GLU A 172 -32.07 -30.63 -23.06
N ILE A 173 -32.58 -31.37 -22.06
CA ILE A 173 -32.21 -31.17 -20.66
C ILE A 173 -30.72 -31.44 -20.40
N GLU A 174 -30.12 -32.37 -21.12
CA GLU A 174 -28.72 -32.74 -20.98
C GLU A 174 -27.79 -31.58 -21.36
N GLU A 175 -28.12 -30.83 -22.41
CA GLU A 175 -27.36 -29.64 -22.85
C GLU A 175 -27.56 -28.48 -21.89
N ALA A 176 -28.81 -28.28 -21.44
CA ALA A 176 -29.12 -27.24 -20.48
C ALA A 176 -28.34 -27.44 -19.17
N VAL A 177 -28.29 -28.68 -18.67
CA VAL A 177 -27.52 -29.10 -17.50
C VAL A 177 -26.02 -29.00 -17.75
N PHE A 178 -25.55 -29.35 -18.95
CA PHE A 178 -24.15 -29.24 -19.33
C PHE A 178 -23.63 -27.79 -19.26
N PHE A 179 -24.33 -26.83 -19.87
CA PHE A 179 -23.94 -25.41 -19.81
C PHE A 179 -24.03 -24.83 -18.40
N LEU A 180 -25.00 -25.29 -17.60
CA LEU A 180 -25.12 -24.89 -16.21
C LEU A 180 -23.92 -25.38 -15.38
N ILE A 181 -23.58 -26.67 -15.48
CA ILE A 181 -22.47 -27.27 -14.71
C ILE A 181 -21.13 -26.65 -15.10
N THR A 182 -20.90 -26.42 -16.38
CA THR A 182 -19.64 -25.81 -16.86
C THR A 182 -19.48 -24.36 -16.39
N ASN A 183 -20.55 -23.56 -16.35
CA ASN A 183 -20.50 -22.23 -15.74
C ASN A 183 -20.35 -22.26 -14.21
N ILE A 184 -20.97 -23.24 -13.53
CA ILE A 184 -20.74 -23.46 -12.09
C ILE A 184 -19.26 -23.74 -11.84
N LEU A 185 -18.62 -24.62 -12.61
CA LEU A 185 -17.20 -24.96 -12.47
C LEU A 185 -16.29 -23.74 -12.61
N VAL A 186 -16.54 -22.89 -13.62
CA VAL A 186 -15.75 -21.67 -13.85
C VAL A 186 -15.91 -20.70 -12.68
N VAL A 187 -17.16 -20.38 -12.31
CA VAL A 187 -17.42 -19.39 -11.25
C VAL A 187 -16.98 -19.89 -9.89
N TRP A 188 -17.24 -21.15 -9.53
CA TRP A 188 -16.78 -21.73 -8.27
C TRP A 188 -15.25 -21.85 -8.22
N GLY A 189 -14.60 -22.08 -9.36
CA GLY A 189 -13.15 -22.00 -9.49
C GLY A 189 -12.62 -20.61 -9.13
N SER A 190 -13.25 -19.56 -9.66
CA SER A 190 -12.92 -18.17 -9.29
C SER A 190 -13.19 -17.88 -7.81
N VAL A 191 -14.34 -18.31 -7.26
CA VAL A 191 -14.66 -18.12 -5.84
C VAL A 191 -13.69 -18.87 -4.92
N ALA A 192 -13.21 -20.06 -5.32
CA ALA A 192 -12.19 -20.79 -4.57
C ALA A 192 -10.87 -20.02 -4.51
N PHE A 193 -10.48 -19.38 -5.62
CA PHE A 193 -9.32 -18.49 -5.66
C PHE A 193 -9.53 -17.26 -4.77
N ASP A 194 -10.69 -16.61 -4.86
CA ASP A 194 -11.05 -15.48 -3.99
C ASP A 194 -11.04 -15.86 -2.50
N ASN A 195 -11.44 -17.10 -2.16
CA ASN A 195 -11.37 -17.62 -0.79
C ASN A 195 -9.93 -17.73 -0.29
N ALA A 196 -9.04 -18.29 -1.11
CA ALA A 196 -7.63 -18.41 -0.77
C ALA A 196 -6.99 -17.03 -0.55
N ILE A 197 -7.25 -16.08 -1.45
CA ILE A 197 -6.76 -14.70 -1.34
C ILE A 197 -7.34 -14.01 -0.09
N ALA A 198 -8.63 -14.15 0.17
CA ALA A 198 -9.27 -13.57 1.37
C ALA A 198 -8.62 -14.06 2.67
N ILE A 199 -8.24 -15.34 2.74
CA ILE A 199 -7.54 -15.91 3.90
C ILE A 199 -6.14 -15.30 4.02
N LEU A 200 -5.39 -15.19 2.92
CA LEU A 200 -4.05 -14.60 2.92
C LEU A 200 -4.06 -13.13 3.38
N ASP A 201 -5.06 -12.34 2.95
CA ASP A 201 -5.17 -10.94 3.35
C ASP A 201 -5.68 -10.75 4.78
N ALA A 202 -6.55 -11.65 5.25
CA ALA A 202 -7.11 -11.58 6.60
C ALA A 202 -6.08 -11.95 7.67
N PHE A 203 -5.10 -12.80 7.34
CA PHE A 203 -4.09 -13.30 8.27
C PHE A 203 -2.65 -13.06 7.77
N PRO A 204 -2.24 -11.80 7.54
CA PRO A 204 -0.94 -11.49 6.94
C PRO A 204 0.25 -11.82 7.86
N GLN A 205 0.01 -11.97 9.17
CA GLN A 205 1.03 -12.39 10.13
C GLN A 205 1.28 -13.91 10.10
N GLU A 206 0.24 -14.69 9.80
CA GLU A 206 0.33 -16.16 9.64
C GLU A 206 0.82 -16.55 8.24
N PHE A 207 0.52 -15.72 7.22
CA PHE A 207 0.94 -15.91 5.82
C PHE A 207 1.73 -14.70 5.29
N PRO A 208 2.97 -14.48 5.75
CA PRO A 208 3.73 -13.29 5.40
C PRO A 208 4.25 -13.36 3.96
N VAL A 209 3.51 -12.78 3.01
CA VAL A 209 3.91 -12.54 1.60
C VAL A 209 5.03 -11.47 1.48
N ASN A 210 5.80 -11.22 2.55
CA ASN A 210 6.77 -10.13 2.65
C ASN A 210 8.05 -10.35 1.84
N ALA A 211 8.49 -11.60 1.62
CA ALA A 211 9.76 -11.88 0.94
C ALA A 211 9.77 -11.41 -0.53
N LEU A 212 8.66 -11.60 -1.25
CA LEU A 212 8.53 -11.15 -2.64
C LEU A 212 8.50 -9.61 -2.73
N THR A 213 7.84 -8.95 -1.78
CA THR A 213 7.81 -7.48 -1.66
C THR A 213 9.20 -6.90 -1.36
N VAL A 214 9.97 -7.54 -0.47
CA VAL A 214 11.37 -7.19 -0.19
C VAL A 214 12.22 -7.30 -1.47
N LEU A 215 12.08 -8.40 -2.20
CA LEU A 215 12.78 -8.62 -3.48
C LEU A 215 12.43 -7.54 -4.51
N ALA A 216 11.13 -7.30 -4.76
CA ALA A 216 10.62 -6.33 -5.72
C ALA A 216 11.10 -4.89 -5.42
N ARG A 217 11.16 -4.52 -4.13
CA ARG A 217 11.59 -3.19 -3.69
C ARG A 217 13.10 -3.00 -3.77
N LYS A 218 13.89 -4.03 -3.47
CA LYS A 218 15.35 -3.92 -3.25
C LYS A 218 16.17 -4.30 -4.48
N SER A 219 15.71 -5.20 -5.35
CA SER A 219 16.37 -5.49 -6.63
C SER A 219 15.38 -5.77 -7.75
N ARG A 220 15.25 -4.80 -8.65
CA ARG A 220 14.44 -4.95 -9.88
C ARG A 220 14.98 -6.04 -10.81
N SER A 221 16.31 -6.24 -10.83
CA SER A 221 16.95 -7.25 -11.69
C SER A 221 16.72 -8.67 -11.17
N PHE A 222 16.88 -8.91 -9.87
CA PHE A 222 16.58 -10.23 -9.29
C PHE A 222 15.08 -10.51 -9.22
N TYR A 223 14.23 -9.49 -9.04
CA TYR A 223 12.78 -9.65 -9.17
C TYR A 223 12.38 -10.15 -10.56
N LEU A 224 12.91 -9.54 -11.63
CA LEU A 224 12.66 -10.00 -12.99
C LEU A 224 13.16 -11.43 -13.22
N ALA A 225 14.39 -11.74 -12.77
CA ALA A 225 14.95 -13.09 -12.88
C ALA A 225 14.12 -14.13 -12.11
N SER A 226 13.54 -13.77 -10.97
CA SER A 226 12.70 -14.66 -10.17
C SER A 226 11.46 -15.15 -10.92
N GLY A 227 10.93 -14.35 -11.84
CA GLY A 227 9.76 -14.71 -12.66
C GLY A 227 10.03 -15.83 -13.67
N VAL A 228 11.31 -16.14 -13.94
CA VAL A 228 11.74 -17.19 -14.88
C VAL A 228 11.94 -18.54 -14.19
N PHE A 229 12.12 -18.56 -12.86
CA PHE A 229 12.18 -19.81 -12.10
C PHE A 229 10.77 -20.35 -11.86
N ALA A 230 10.60 -21.67 -12.00
CA ALA A 230 9.31 -22.34 -11.79
C ALA A 230 9.27 -23.07 -10.42
N GLY A 231 8.05 -23.27 -9.91
CA GLY A 231 7.78 -24.14 -8.76
C GLY A 231 8.45 -23.73 -7.45
N ARG A 232 8.81 -24.71 -6.63
CA ARG A 232 9.33 -24.50 -5.27
C ARG A 232 10.71 -23.83 -5.23
N LEU A 233 11.55 -24.06 -6.23
CA LEU A 233 12.86 -23.40 -6.33
C LEU A 233 12.72 -21.87 -6.33
N ARG A 234 11.72 -21.33 -7.05
CA ARG A 234 11.46 -19.87 -7.06
C ARG A 234 11.20 -19.34 -5.65
N ILE A 235 10.37 -20.03 -4.88
CA ILE A 235 9.99 -19.62 -3.52
C ILE A 235 11.23 -19.66 -2.61
N ASP A 236 11.98 -20.75 -2.63
CA ASP A 236 13.14 -20.94 -1.76
C ASP A 236 14.28 -19.94 -2.10
N LEU A 237 14.47 -19.59 -3.38
CA LEU A 237 15.39 -18.51 -3.81
C LEU A 237 14.93 -17.11 -3.35
N VAL A 238 13.62 -16.82 -3.41
CA VAL A 238 13.05 -15.54 -2.93
C VAL A 238 13.24 -15.41 -1.42
N LEU A 239 13.03 -16.48 -0.67
CA LEU A 239 13.22 -16.53 0.78
C LEU A 239 14.69 -16.34 1.17
N LEU A 240 15.61 -17.02 0.48
CA LEU A 240 17.05 -16.85 0.67
C LEU A 240 17.49 -15.40 0.39
N TYR A 241 17.03 -14.80 -0.71
CA TYR A 241 17.36 -13.42 -1.03
C TYR A 241 16.80 -12.45 0.02
N ALA A 242 15.57 -12.66 0.47
CA ALA A 242 14.95 -11.84 1.51
C ALA A 242 15.74 -11.93 2.83
N PHE A 243 16.20 -13.12 3.22
CA PHE A 243 17.09 -13.30 4.37
C PHE A 243 18.36 -12.45 4.25
N CYS A 244 19.11 -12.60 3.15
CA CYS A 244 20.36 -11.85 2.96
C CYS A 244 20.14 -10.34 3.01
N ARG A 245 19.03 -9.86 2.41
CA ARG A 245 18.74 -8.43 2.33
C ARG A 245 18.28 -7.84 3.66
N VAL A 246 17.52 -8.59 4.45
CA VAL A 246 17.09 -8.16 5.78
C VAL A 246 18.27 -8.14 6.75
N ALA A 247 19.18 -9.11 6.65
CA ALA A 247 20.40 -9.12 7.43
C ALA A 247 21.28 -7.90 7.11
N ASP A 248 21.50 -7.62 5.83
CA ASP A 248 22.22 -6.44 5.35
C ASP A 248 21.58 -5.13 5.85
N ASP A 249 20.25 -4.99 5.73
CA ASP A 249 19.54 -3.79 6.16
C ASP A 249 19.61 -3.56 7.70
N LEU A 250 19.54 -4.61 8.52
CA LEU A 250 19.62 -4.46 9.98
C LEU A 250 21.03 -4.07 10.45
N VAL A 251 22.07 -4.60 9.80
CA VAL A 251 23.46 -4.26 10.13
C VAL A 251 23.81 -2.87 9.61
N ASP A 252 23.48 -2.54 8.35
CA ASP A 252 23.84 -1.27 7.72
C ASP A 252 23.14 -0.04 8.34
N ASN A 253 21.89 -0.20 8.80
CA ASN A 253 21.13 0.90 9.39
C ASN A 253 21.28 0.98 10.92
N ALA A 254 22.16 0.17 11.51
CA ALA A 254 22.43 0.25 12.94
C ALA A 254 23.04 1.62 13.30
N PRO A 255 22.58 2.28 14.37
CA PRO A 255 23.04 3.61 14.75
C PRO A 255 24.46 3.63 15.31
N SER A 256 25.01 2.46 15.69
CA SER A 256 26.38 2.33 16.20
C SER A 256 27.01 0.99 15.78
N ALA A 257 28.34 0.93 15.74
CA ALA A 257 29.08 -0.31 15.47
C ALA A 257 28.78 -1.40 16.52
N GLU A 258 28.57 -1.02 17.78
CA GLU A 258 28.19 -1.94 18.85
C GLU A 258 26.81 -2.57 18.61
N GLU A 259 25.86 -1.81 18.06
CA GLU A 259 24.53 -2.33 17.73
C GLU A 259 24.56 -3.19 16.46
N ALA A 260 25.39 -2.84 15.48
CA ALA A 260 25.64 -3.69 14.32
C ALA A 260 26.22 -5.05 14.74
N ASP A 261 27.18 -5.07 15.67
CA ASP A 261 27.74 -6.30 16.24
C ASP A 261 26.68 -7.12 17.02
N LYS A 262 25.78 -6.46 17.75
CA LYS A 262 24.62 -7.14 18.38
C LYS A 262 23.74 -7.82 17.33
N TRP A 263 23.44 -7.17 16.21
CA TRP A 263 22.66 -7.80 15.13
C TRP A 263 23.37 -9.02 14.54
N VAL A 264 24.68 -8.92 14.27
CA VAL A 264 25.48 -10.06 13.80
C VAL A 264 25.46 -11.22 14.80
N LYS A 265 25.52 -10.93 16.11
CA LYS A 265 25.39 -11.94 17.18
C LYS A 265 23.99 -12.57 17.22
N HIS A 266 22.93 -11.78 17.06
CA HIS A 266 21.56 -12.31 16.99
C HIS A 266 21.36 -13.24 15.79
N PHE A 267 21.88 -12.87 14.61
CA PHE A 267 21.87 -13.74 13.44
C PHE A 267 22.70 -15.01 13.65
N SER A 268 23.87 -14.90 14.28
CA SER A 268 24.70 -16.07 14.60
C SER A 268 23.94 -17.05 15.52
N ASN A 269 23.34 -16.55 16.60
CA ASN A 269 22.54 -17.37 17.53
C ASN A 269 21.32 -18.02 16.84
N PHE A 270 20.68 -17.31 15.91
CA PHE A 270 19.60 -17.87 15.10
C PHE A 270 20.12 -19.01 14.20
N LEU A 271 21.23 -18.81 13.48
CA LEU A 271 21.84 -19.84 12.63
C LEU A 271 22.29 -21.06 13.46
N ASP A 272 22.89 -20.82 14.63
CA ASP A 272 23.29 -21.89 15.57
C ASP A 272 22.08 -22.72 16.02
N THR A 273 20.94 -22.07 16.22
CA THR A 273 19.70 -22.73 16.64
C THR A 273 19.07 -23.56 15.51
N ILE A 274 19.04 -23.05 14.27
CA ILE A 274 18.41 -23.76 13.14
C ILE A 274 19.27 -24.92 12.62
N TYR A 275 20.60 -24.81 12.71
CA TYR A 275 21.54 -25.87 12.29
C TYR A 275 21.92 -26.81 13.42
N SER A 276 21.45 -26.57 14.64
CA SER A 276 21.64 -27.49 15.76
C SER A 276 20.88 -28.81 15.50
N PRO A 277 21.50 -29.98 15.79
CA PRO A 277 20.86 -31.28 15.65
C PRO A 277 19.67 -31.49 16.61
N LYS A 278 19.54 -30.68 17.67
CA LYS A 278 18.42 -30.71 18.62
C LYS A 278 17.53 -29.48 18.42
N ARG A 279 16.60 -29.57 17.47
CA ARG A 279 15.63 -28.50 17.18
C ARG A 279 14.58 -28.43 18.29
N ASP A 280 14.61 -27.35 19.05
CA ASP A 280 13.64 -27.05 20.12
C ASP A 280 12.89 -25.76 19.75
N GLU A 281 11.57 -25.86 19.69
CA GLU A 281 10.70 -24.74 19.31
C GLU A 281 10.77 -23.58 20.31
N ALA A 282 10.99 -23.87 21.59
CA ALA A 282 11.17 -22.85 22.61
C ALA A 282 12.48 -22.07 22.40
N ARG A 283 13.57 -22.76 22.06
CA ARG A 283 14.86 -22.12 21.69
C ARG A 283 14.74 -21.29 20.43
N LEU A 284 14.02 -21.78 19.41
CA LEU A 284 13.80 -21.04 18.18
C LEU A 284 13.02 -19.75 18.44
N ARG A 285 11.95 -19.80 19.25
CA ARG A 285 11.20 -18.59 19.65
C ARG A 285 12.08 -17.60 20.41
N HIS A 286 12.94 -18.08 21.31
CA HIS A 286 13.88 -17.23 22.03
C HIS A 286 14.92 -16.58 21.10
N ALA A 287 15.46 -17.34 20.13
CA ALA A 287 16.40 -16.84 19.14
C ALA A 287 15.77 -15.81 18.19
N LEU A 288 14.45 -15.91 17.93
CA LEU A 288 13.69 -14.98 17.08
C LEU A 288 13.22 -13.71 17.80
N ALA A 289 13.05 -13.76 19.12
CA ALA A 289 12.51 -12.65 19.91
C ALA A 289 13.22 -11.28 19.71
N PRO A 290 14.54 -11.20 19.50
CA PRO A 290 15.23 -9.91 19.27
C PRO A 290 14.87 -9.25 17.93
N PHE A 291 14.37 -10.01 16.95
CA PHE A 291 14.10 -9.50 15.60
C PHE A 291 12.72 -8.84 15.51
N PRO A 292 12.52 -7.81 14.66
CA PRO A 292 11.19 -7.28 14.36
C PRO A 292 10.26 -8.35 13.78
N SER A 293 8.94 -8.26 14.03
CA SER A 293 7.96 -9.27 13.59
C SER A 293 8.02 -9.58 12.09
N GLN A 294 8.22 -8.56 11.25
CA GLN A 294 8.38 -8.71 9.80
C GLN A 294 9.61 -9.54 9.41
N VAL A 295 10.69 -9.42 10.20
CA VAL A 295 11.94 -10.17 10.00
C VAL A 295 11.78 -11.60 10.49
N GLN A 296 11.18 -11.79 11.66
CA GLN A 296 10.94 -13.12 12.24
C GLN A 296 10.26 -14.06 11.24
N SER A 297 9.22 -13.57 10.55
CA SER A 297 8.53 -14.29 9.48
C SER A 297 9.45 -14.79 8.36
N ILE A 298 10.41 -13.97 7.91
CA ILE A 298 11.35 -14.33 6.84
C ILE A 298 12.37 -15.36 7.36
N LEU A 299 12.81 -15.20 8.61
CA LEU A 299 13.76 -16.11 9.26
C LEU A 299 13.15 -17.51 9.45
N VAL A 300 11.92 -17.60 9.94
CA VAL A 300 11.20 -18.88 10.14
C VAL A 300 11.04 -19.67 8.84
N LEU A 301 10.83 -18.96 7.73
CA LEU A 301 10.58 -19.57 6.42
C LEU A 301 11.86 -19.92 5.66
N LEU A 302 13.05 -19.60 6.18
CA LEU A 302 14.32 -19.93 5.53
C LEU A 302 14.43 -21.46 5.35
N PRO A 303 14.68 -21.98 4.14
CA PRO A 303 14.80 -23.41 3.86
C PRO A 303 16.17 -23.96 4.33
N ALA A 304 16.44 -23.84 5.63
CA ALA A 304 17.72 -24.19 6.25
C ALA A 304 18.07 -25.68 6.12
N ASP A 305 17.06 -26.55 5.99
CA ASP A 305 17.21 -27.98 5.73
C ASP A 305 17.89 -28.29 4.38
N LYS A 306 17.81 -27.37 3.42
CA LYS A 306 18.39 -27.52 2.07
C LYS A 306 19.63 -26.67 1.87
N LEU A 307 19.93 -25.78 2.82
CA LEU A 307 21.01 -24.81 2.70
C LEU A 307 22.24 -25.28 3.46
N PRO A 308 23.45 -25.15 2.87
CA PRO A 308 24.66 -25.28 3.65
C PRO A 308 24.78 -24.10 4.61
N SER A 309 25.30 -24.36 5.81
CA SER A 309 25.50 -23.34 6.84
C SER A 309 26.64 -22.38 6.50
N GLU A 310 27.77 -22.89 5.99
CA GLU A 310 29.01 -22.14 5.78
C GLU A 310 28.81 -20.81 5.03
N PRO A 311 28.07 -20.73 3.90
CA PRO A 311 27.93 -19.48 3.19
C PRO A 311 27.07 -18.43 3.93
N LEU A 312 26.14 -18.86 4.78
CA LEU A 312 25.34 -17.94 5.60
C LEU A 312 26.20 -17.34 6.72
N TYR A 313 27.11 -18.11 7.30
CA TYR A 313 28.11 -17.58 8.25
C TYR A 313 29.13 -16.68 7.55
N ALA A 314 29.59 -17.04 6.35
CA ALA A 314 30.49 -16.21 5.55
C ALA A 314 29.88 -14.83 5.23
N LEU A 315 28.57 -14.75 5.01
CA LEU A 315 27.86 -13.47 4.87
C LEU A 315 27.97 -12.61 6.15
N LEU A 316 27.82 -13.22 7.33
CA LEU A 316 27.99 -12.53 8.61
C LEU A 316 29.44 -12.07 8.82
N ASP A 317 30.43 -12.80 8.32
CA ASP A 317 31.83 -12.36 8.31
C ASP A 317 32.04 -11.15 7.39
N GLY A 318 31.35 -11.09 6.25
CA GLY A 318 31.34 -9.91 5.38
C GLY A 318 30.82 -8.66 6.10
N PHE A 319 29.77 -8.82 6.90
CA PHE A 319 29.25 -7.73 7.74
C PHE A 319 30.25 -7.27 8.83
N ARG A 320 31.05 -8.19 9.38
CA ARG A 320 32.11 -7.84 10.34
C ARG A 320 33.21 -7.01 9.69
N ILE A 321 33.63 -7.38 8.48
CA ILE A 321 34.60 -6.59 7.69
C ILE A 321 34.05 -5.17 7.43
N ASP A 322 32.76 -5.05 7.11
CA ASP A 322 32.13 -3.73 6.87
C ASP A 322 32.12 -2.82 8.11
N GLN A 323 32.08 -3.40 9.32
CA GLN A 323 32.15 -2.63 10.57
C GLN A 323 33.53 -2.02 10.82
N GLU A 324 34.60 -2.66 10.35
CA GLU A 324 35.98 -2.18 10.55
C GLU A 324 36.22 -0.82 9.88
N PHE A 325 35.46 -0.47 8.84
CA PHE A 325 35.50 0.87 8.21
C PHE A 325 35.12 2.00 9.16
N PHE A 326 34.37 1.71 10.24
CA PHE A 326 33.80 2.73 11.14
C PHE A 326 34.53 2.82 12.50
N ASN A 327 35.55 2.01 12.74
CA ASN A 327 36.30 2.02 14.01
C ASN A 327 37.18 3.28 14.14
N LYS A 328 36.93 4.07 15.21
CA LYS A 328 37.51 5.41 15.45
C LYS A 328 39.04 5.47 15.56
N GLY A 329 39.74 4.34 15.64
CA GLY A 329 41.21 4.25 15.70
C GLY A 329 41.93 4.21 14.35
N SER A 330 41.23 3.99 13.24
CA SER A 330 41.84 3.65 11.95
C SER A 330 41.70 4.73 10.88
N LYS A 331 42.06 5.98 11.19
CA LYS A 331 42.08 7.04 10.16
C LYS A 331 43.22 6.87 9.12
N THR A 332 44.12 5.91 9.33
CA THR A 332 45.31 5.65 8.50
C THR A 332 45.29 4.31 7.76
N THR A 333 44.41 3.37 8.12
CA THR A 333 44.38 1.99 7.58
C THR A 333 42.94 1.58 7.26
N THR A 334 42.66 1.23 6.01
CA THR A 334 41.34 0.69 5.60
C THR A 334 41.35 -0.83 5.71
N PRO A 335 40.24 -1.50 6.05
CA PRO A 335 40.21 -2.97 6.15
C PRO A 335 40.50 -3.71 4.83
N ILE A 336 40.39 -3.01 3.69
CA ILE A 336 40.78 -3.53 2.37
C ILE A 336 42.14 -2.93 1.99
N GLU A 337 43.23 -3.60 2.38
CA GLU A 337 44.59 -3.12 2.09
C GLU A 337 45.09 -3.62 0.74
N THR A 338 44.88 -4.91 0.46
CA THR A 338 45.38 -5.61 -0.72
C THR A 338 44.26 -6.07 -1.64
N TYR A 339 44.59 -6.47 -2.88
CA TYR A 339 43.62 -7.14 -3.76
C TYR A 339 43.06 -8.44 -3.15
N SER A 340 43.84 -9.14 -2.32
CA SER A 340 43.39 -10.36 -1.63
C SER A 340 42.27 -10.07 -0.63
N ASP A 341 42.32 -8.91 0.04
CA ASP A 341 41.28 -8.50 0.99
C ASP A 341 39.97 -8.16 0.27
N LEU A 342 40.07 -7.52 -0.90
CA LEU A 342 38.92 -7.29 -1.77
C LEU A 342 38.30 -8.62 -2.24
N GLU A 343 39.13 -9.60 -2.63
CA GLU A 343 38.63 -10.91 -3.04
C GLU A 343 37.97 -11.66 -1.87
N ARG A 344 38.55 -11.58 -0.67
CA ARG A 344 37.97 -12.15 0.56
C ARG A 344 36.60 -11.54 0.86
N TYR A 345 36.51 -10.21 0.87
CA TYR A 345 35.24 -9.50 1.07
C TYR A 345 34.19 -9.91 0.04
N ALA A 346 34.54 -9.91 -1.26
CA ALA A 346 33.62 -10.29 -2.32
C ALA A 346 33.15 -11.75 -2.20
N SER A 347 34.00 -12.65 -1.71
CA SER A 347 33.66 -14.05 -1.47
C SER A 347 32.66 -14.24 -0.31
N CYS A 348 32.79 -13.44 0.74
CA CYS A 348 31.88 -13.44 1.89
C CYS A 348 30.46 -13.00 1.52
N VAL A 349 30.32 -11.91 0.75
CA VAL A 349 29.02 -11.28 0.47
C VAL A 349 28.34 -11.78 -0.80
N ALA A 350 29.05 -12.51 -1.67
CA ALA A 350 28.53 -13.03 -2.93
C ALA A 350 28.56 -14.57 -3.00
N GLY A 351 28.11 -15.22 -1.92
CA GLY A 351 28.18 -16.68 -1.75
C GLY A 351 27.42 -17.49 -2.80
N THR A 352 27.78 -18.78 -2.92
CA THR A 352 27.20 -19.79 -3.85
C THR A 352 25.86 -20.37 -3.40
N VAL A 353 25.20 -19.72 -2.44
CA VAL A 353 24.06 -20.27 -1.68
C VAL A 353 22.88 -20.61 -2.58
N GLY A 354 22.61 -19.75 -3.57
CA GLY A 354 21.55 -19.96 -4.55
C GLY A 354 21.78 -21.16 -5.48
N LEU A 355 23.04 -21.50 -5.80
CA LEU A 355 23.35 -22.65 -6.67
C LEU A 355 23.24 -23.98 -5.91
N ASN A 356 23.52 -23.99 -4.61
CA ASN A 356 23.26 -25.17 -3.78
C ASN A 356 21.75 -25.50 -3.72
N LEU A 357 20.89 -24.48 -3.60
CA LEU A 357 19.44 -24.67 -3.70
C LEU A 357 19.01 -25.24 -5.05
N VAL A 358 19.64 -24.79 -6.16
CA VAL A 358 19.35 -25.36 -7.49
C VAL A 358 19.54 -26.86 -7.43
N TYR A 359 20.71 -27.37 -7.04
CA TYR A 359 20.98 -28.81 -7.02
C TYR A 359 20.12 -29.62 -6.05
N GLN A 360 19.67 -29.05 -4.93
CA GLN A 360 18.75 -29.72 -4.00
C GLN A 360 17.34 -29.89 -4.59
N HIS A 361 16.97 -28.99 -5.52
CA HIS A 361 15.70 -29.03 -6.23
C HIS A 361 15.77 -29.77 -7.56
N ASP A 362 16.89 -30.41 -7.90
CA ASP A 362 17.08 -31.13 -9.15
C ASP A 362 16.11 -32.33 -9.21
N PRO A 363 15.07 -32.29 -10.06
CA PRO A 363 14.05 -33.33 -10.09
C PRO A 363 14.60 -34.65 -10.61
N ASP A 364 15.65 -34.60 -11.43
CA ASP A 364 16.22 -35.78 -12.11
C ASP A 364 17.41 -36.36 -11.33
N ARG A 365 18.04 -35.58 -10.43
CA ARG A 365 19.25 -35.93 -9.64
C ARG A 365 20.41 -36.54 -10.47
N ASP A 366 20.42 -36.30 -11.78
CA ASP A 366 21.37 -36.89 -12.73
C ASP A 366 22.68 -36.11 -12.85
N THR A 367 22.84 -35.00 -12.11
CA THR A 367 24.06 -34.20 -12.19
C THR A 367 25.24 -34.89 -11.48
N ASP A 368 26.26 -35.23 -12.25
CA ASP A 368 27.54 -35.75 -11.75
C ASP A 368 28.19 -34.82 -10.71
N ILE A 369 28.85 -35.40 -9.70
CA ILE A 369 29.47 -34.69 -8.58
C ILE A 369 30.56 -33.73 -9.07
N ALA A 370 31.40 -34.16 -10.02
CA ALA A 370 32.47 -33.31 -10.54
C ALA A 370 31.90 -32.11 -11.33
N THR A 371 30.82 -32.33 -12.07
CA THR A 371 30.08 -31.26 -12.77
C THR A 371 29.45 -30.28 -11.78
N LYS A 372 28.82 -30.79 -10.71
CA LYS A 372 28.26 -29.98 -9.63
C LYS A 372 29.32 -29.10 -8.97
N GLU A 373 30.45 -29.68 -8.57
CA GLU A 373 31.57 -28.95 -7.94
C GLU A 373 32.14 -27.87 -8.86
N LYS A 374 32.31 -28.20 -10.14
CA LYS A 374 32.75 -27.23 -11.16
C LYS A 374 31.79 -26.07 -11.31
N CYS A 375 30.48 -26.33 -11.38
CA CYS A 375 29.46 -25.29 -11.46
C CYS A 375 29.38 -24.45 -10.18
N LEU A 376 29.55 -25.05 -9.00
CA LEU A 376 29.62 -24.31 -7.73
C LEU A 376 30.84 -23.38 -7.69
N ALA A 377 32.01 -23.87 -8.10
CA ALA A 377 33.23 -23.08 -8.19
C ALA A 377 33.11 -21.92 -9.20
N ALA A 378 32.55 -22.19 -10.38
CA ALA A 378 32.26 -21.16 -11.39
C ALA A 378 31.23 -20.14 -10.87
N GLY A 379 30.23 -20.62 -10.13
CA GLY A 379 29.25 -19.81 -9.44
C GLY A 379 29.85 -18.85 -8.42
N ALA A 380 30.82 -19.31 -7.63
CA ALA A 380 31.52 -18.47 -6.65
C ALA A 380 32.28 -17.32 -7.34
N ARG A 381 32.98 -17.63 -8.44
CA ARG A 381 33.68 -16.64 -9.25
C ARG A 381 32.72 -15.66 -9.93
N MET A 382 31.58 -16.16 -10.41
CA MET A 382 30.52 -15.31 -10.97
C MET A 382 29.94 -14.38 -9.91
N GLY A 383 29.68 -14.87 -8.69
CA GLY A 383 29.24 -14.05 -7.56
C GLY A 383 30.19 -12.88 -7.29
N ARG A 384 31.51 -13.15 -7.25
CA ARG A 384 32.54 -12.09 -7.14
C ARG A 384 32.48 -11.07 -8.28
N ALA A 385 32.30 -11.53 -9.52
CA ALA A 385 32.15 -10.63 -10.66
C ALA A 385 30.95 -9.68 -10.50
N LEU A 386 29.80 -10.19 -10.04
CA LEU A 386 28.62 -9.37 -9.79
C LEU A 386 28.87 -8.36 -8.66
N GLN A 387 29.61 -8.75 -7.62
CA GLN A 387 29.97 -7.86 -6.52
C GLN A 387 30.97 -6.78 -6.93
N TYR A 388 31.93 -7.10 -7.80
CA TYR A 388 32.84 -6.09 -8.37
C TYR A 388 32.07 -5.06 -9.20
N ILE A 389 31.01 -5.45 -9.92
CA ILE A 389 30.12 -4.51 -10.60
C ILE A 389 29.39 -3.62 -9.59
N ASN A 390 28.89 -4.16 -8.47
CA ASN A 390 28.27 -3.36 -7.42
C ASN A 390 29.26 -2.34 -6.84
N ILE A 391 30.47 -2.77 -6.47
CA ILE A 391 31.52 -1.90 -5.94
C ILE A 391 31.87 -0.80 -6.95
N ALA A 392 32.10 -1.17 -8.21
CA ALA A 392 32.41 -0.20 -9.26
C ALA A 392 31.26 0.79 -9.52
N ARG A 393 30.01 0.36 -9.37
CA ARG A 393 28.81 1.19 -9.52
C ARG A 393 28.68 2.19 -8.37
N ASP A 394 28.92 1.75 -7.15
CA ASP A 394 28.58 2.48 -5.93
C ASP A 394 29.78 3.21 -5.27
N VAL A 395 30.98 3.17 -5.85
CA VAL A 395 32.23 3.83 -5.34
C VAL A 395 32.00 5.21 -4.71
N ARG A 396 31.18 6.07 -5.35
CA ARG A 396 30.92 7.42 -4.84
C ARG A 396 30.01 7.39 -3.62
N THR A 397 28.91 6.65 -3.69
CA THR A 397 27.94 6.52 -2.59
C THR A 397 28.59 5.88 -1.38
N ASP A 398 29.45 4.88 -1.59
CA ASP A 398 30.21 4.22 -0.54
C ASP A 398 31.23 5.18 0.09
N ALA A 399 31.93 5.98 -0.71
CA ALA A 399 32.85 6.98 -0.19
C ALA A 399 32.15 8.08 0.63
N GLU A 400 30.93 8.47 0.26
CA GLU A 400 30.10 9.43 1.00
C GLU A 400 29.64 8.87 2.37
N THR A 401 29.50 7.55 2.49
CA THR A 401 29.19 6.87 3.76
C THR A 401 30.42 6.42 4.54
N GLY A 402 31.63 6.78 4.09
CA GLY A 402 32.89 6.44 4.76
C GLY A 402 33.46 5.06 4.44
N ARG A 403 32.91 4.35 3.46
CA ARG A 403 33.39 3.03 3.00
C ARG A 403 34.26 3.18 1.75
N CYS A 404 35.34 2.39 1.65
CA CYS A 404 36.18 2.34 0.45
C CYS A 404 36.68 0.92 0.20
N TYR A 405 36.05 0.25 -0.77
CA TYR A 405 36.42 -1.11 -1.16
C TYR A 405 37.56 -1.18 -2.19
N ILE A 406 38.15 -0.04 -2.56
CA ILE A 406 39.31 0.00 -3.45
C ILE A 406 40.55 -0.26 -2.58
N PRO A 407 41.38 -1.27 -2.90
CA PRO A 407 42.58 -1.58 -2.12
C PRO A 407 43.48 -0.37 -1.93
N SER A 408 43.87 -0.12 -0.68
CA SER A 408 44.78 0.98 -0.34
C SER A 408 46.13 0.87 -1.04
N GLU A 409 46.61 -0.35 -1.34
CA GLU A 409 47.81 -0.58 -2.14
C GLU A 409 47.76 0.08 -3.53
N TRP A 410 46.56 0.26 -4.11
CA TRP A 410 46.41 0.89 -5.42
C TRP A 410 46.42 2.42 -5.31
N LEU A 411 46.09 2.98 -4.13
CA LEU A 411 45.95 4.42 -3.92
C LEU A 411 47.28 5.14 -3.61
N GLY A 412 48.36 4.39 -3.31
CA GLY A 412 49.71 4.92 -3.06
C GLY A 412 49.88 5.67 -1.72
N ARG A 413 51.11 6.10 -1.39
CA ARG A 413 51.47 6.79 -0.12
C ARG A 413 50.89 8.20 0.06
N SER A 414 50.11 8.72 -0.88
CA SER A 414 49.53 10.06 -0.75
C SER A 414 48.36 10.00 0.24
N PRO A 415 48.45 10.67 1.41
CA PRO A 415 47.31 10.76 2.32
C PRO A 415 46.28 11.63 1.60
N VAL A 416 45.21 11.01 1.12
CA VAL A 416 44.29 11.69 0.19
C VAL A 416 43.42 12.71 0.96
N THR A 417 43.97 13.89 1.19
CA THR A 417 43.39 14.97 1.99
C THR A 417 42.47 15.90 1.20
N SER A 418 42.42 15.82 -0.14
CA SER A 418 41.49 16.62 -0.97
C SER A 418 40.50 15.75 -1.75
N VAL A 419 39.25 16.23 -1.85
CA VAL A 419 38.11 15.54 -2.52
C VAL A 419 38.29 15.47 -4.04
N ASP A 420 39.08 16.38 -4.64
CA ASP A 420 39.28 16.44 -6.08
C ASP A 420 40.40 15.49 -6.57
N ALA A 421 41.47 15.30 -5.80
CA ALA A 421 42.51 14.30 -6.11
C ALA A 421 41.96 12.85 -6.01
N ARG A 422 40.92 12.63 -5.20
CA ARG A 422 40.16 11.37 -5.14
C ARG A 422 39.45 11.04 -6.46
N ARG A 423 38.99 12.04 -7.22
CA ARG A 423 38.13 11.80 -8.40
C ARG A 423 38.85 11.13 -9.57
N GLU A 424 40.08 11.55 -9.90
CA GLU A 424 40.86 10.95 -11.00
C GLU A 424 41.42 9.57 -10.63
N ALA A 425 41.89 9.39 -9.40
CA ALA A 425 42.33 8.09 -8.90
C ALA A 425 41.17 7.06 -8.88
N PHE A 426 39.97 7.46 -8.43
CA PHE A 426 38.80 6.58 -8.44
C PHE A 426 38.30 6.21 -9.84
N ALA A 427 38.51 7.04 -10.86
CA ALA A 427 38.12 6.70 -12.23
C ALA A 427 39.00 5.57 -12.81
N THR A 428 40.31 5.62 -12.55
CA THR A 428 41.28 4.63 -13.04
C THR A 428 41.08 3.27 -12.36
N HIS A 429 40.88 3.26 -11.05
CA HIS A 429 40.76 2.03 -10.26
C HIS A 429 39.39 1.37 -10.45
N ARG A 430 38.35 2.16 -10.73
CA ARG A 430 37.03 1.65 -11.14
C ARG A 430 37.10 0.86 -12.44
N LYS A 431 37.90 1.32 -13.42
CA LYS A 431 38.13 0.58 -14.67
C LYS A 431 38.77 -0.78 -14.37
N ARG A 432 39.80 -0.80 -13.52
CA ARG A 432 40.50 -2.02 -13.11
C ARG A 432 39.57 -3.05 -12.46
N ILE A 433 38.65 -2.63 -11.59
CA ILE A 433 37.65 -3.50 -10.95
C ILE A 433 36.65 -4.04 -11.99
N LEU A 434 36.17 -3.19 -12.90
CA LEU A 434 35.28 -3.62 -13.99
C LEU A 434 35.98 -4.63 -14.91
N ASP A 435 37.25 -4.41 -15.24
CA ASP A 435 38.03 -5.33 -16.08
C ASP A 435 38.16 -6.71 -15.42
N ALA A 436 38.47 -6.75 -14.12
CA ALA A 436 38.47 -8.00 -13.36
C ALA A 436 37.10 -8.69 -13.38
N ALA A 437 36.00 -7.96 -13.21
CA ALA A 437 34.65 -8.52 -13.25
C ALA A 437 34.31 -9.14 -14.62
N PHE A 438 34.66 -8.47 -15.71
CA PHE A 438 34.41 -8.97 -17.07
C PHE A 438 35.28 -10.18 -17.42
N THR A 439 36.52 -10.24 -16.93
CA THR A 439 37.39 -11.43 -17.06
C THR A 439 36.77 -12.63 -16.34
N MET A 440 36.38 -12.46 -15.07
CA MET A 440 35.70 -13.50 -14.30
C MET A 440 34.40 -13.97 -14.97
N TYR A 441 33.59 -13.03 -15.50
CA TYR A 441 32.39 -13.38 -16.26
C TYR A 441 32.71 -14.19 -17.53
N ALA A 442 33.71 -13.77 -18.31
CA ALA A 442 34.08 -14.42 -19.56
C ALA A 442 34.56 -15.86 -19.34
N GLU A 443 35.35 -16.11 -18.30
CA GLU A 443 35.87 -17.42 -17.95
C GLU A 443 34.78 -18.38 -17.43
N ASN A 444 33.74 -17.87 -16.77
CA ASN A 444 32.79 -18.70 -16.01
C ASN A 444 31.39 -18.77 -16.64
N ARG A 445 31.03 -17.91 -17.61
CA ARG A 445 29.67 -17.89 -18.21
C ARG A 445 29.25 -19.21 -18.85
N ASN A 446 30.20 -19.96 -19.41
CA ASN A 446 29.90 -21.21 -20.11
C ASN A 446 29.43 -22.31 -19.14
N ALA A 447 29.81 -22.22 -17.85
CA ALA A 447 29.37 -23.16 -16.83
C ALA A 447 27.85 -23.10 -16.54
N ILE A 448 27.16 -22.04 -16.98
CA ILE A 448 25.70 -21.94 -16.91
C ILE A 448 25.04 -23.02 -17.77
N GLU A 449 25.66 -23.42 -18.89
CA GLU A 449 25.13 -24.46 -19.78
C GLU A 449 25.27 -25.87 -19.19
N GLU A 450 26.08 -26.04 -18.16
CA GLU A 450 26.28 -27.29 -17.43
C GLU A 450 25.31 -27.42 -16.24
N LEU A 451 24.58 -26.36 -15.87
CA LEU A 451 23.56 -26.41 -14.81
C LEU A 451 22.35 -27.28 -15.20
N PRO A 452 21.51 -27.70 -14.25
CA PRO A 452 20.24 -28.36 -14.56
C PRO A 452 19.32 -27.50 -15.41
N ARG A 453 18.66 -28.12 -16.42
CA ARG A 453 17.91 -27.40 -17.48
C ARG A 453 16.88 -26.40 -16.96
N TYR A 454 16.15 -26.75 -15.89
CA TYR A 454 15.11 -25.90 -15.31
C TYR A 454 15.64 -24.62 -14.63
N ALA A 455 16.92 -24.57 -14.27
CA ALA A 455 17.52 -23.42 -13.59
C ALA A 455 18.33 -22.50 -14.53
N ARG A 456 18.78 -23.00 -15.69
CA ARG A 456 19.65 -22.27 -16.64
C ARG A 456 19.10 -20.90 -17.00
N SER A 457 17.83 -20.85 -17.41
CA SER A 457 17.18 -19.63 -17.89
C SER A 457 17.12 -18.54 -16.82
N GLY A 458 16.74 -18.91 -15.59
CA GLY A 458 16.66 -17.96 -14.48
C GLY A 458 18.04 -17.43 -14.08
N ILE A 459 19.06 -18.29 -14.01
CA ILE A 459 20.44 -17.89 -13.71
C ILE A 459 21.02 -17.01 -14.81
N ARG A 460 20.77 -17.33 -16.09
CA ARG A 460 21.20 -16.50 -17.22
C ARG A 460 20.62 -15.10 -17.13
N VAL A 461 19.30 -14.98 -16.89
CA VAL A 461 18.66 -13.67 -16.76
C VAL A 461 19.23 -12.88 -15.58
N ALA A 462 19.49 -13.53 -14.44
CA ALA A 462 20.09 -12.88 -13.27
C ALA A 462 21.50 -12.33 -13.57
N VAL A 463 22.37 -13.15 -14.16
CA VAL A 463 23.75 -12.78 -14.51
C VAL A 463 23.77 -11.69 -15.57
N GLU A 464 23.08 -11.87 -16.70
CA GLU A 464 23.09 -10.90 -17.81
C GLU A 464 22.51 -9.55 -17.39
N SER A 465 21.48 -9.53 -16.54
CA SER A 465 20.90 -8.28 -16.02
C SER A 465 21.89 -7.45 -15.22
N TYR A 466 22.80 -8.10 -14.48
CA TYR A 466 23.84 -7.41 -13.72
C TYR A 466 25.04 -7.03 -14.60
N MET A 467 25.47 -7.90 -15.50
CA MET A 467 26.57 -7.59 -16.42
C MET A 467 26.22 -6.41 -17.34
N GLU A 468 24.94 -6.22 -17.67
CA GLU A 468 24.47 -5.07 -18.43
C GLU A 468 24.69 -3.74 -17.71
N ILE A 469 24.65 -3.72 -16.36
CA ILE A 469 25.04 -2.54 -15.58
C ILE A 469 26.50 -2.19 -15.88
N GLY A 470 27.38 -3.18 -15.84
CA GLY A 470 28.81 -3.01 -16.16
C GLY A 470 29.04 -2.54 -17.60
N ARG A 471 28.28 -3.06 -18.58
CA ARG A 471 28.38 -2.64 -19.99
C ARG A 471 27.98 -1.18 -20.19
N VAL A 472 26.85 -0.76 -19.60
CA VAL A 472 26.40 0.63 -19.61
C VAL A 472 27.42 1.57 -18.95
N MET A 473 28.08 1.12 -17.88
CA MET A 473 29.15 1.89 -17.24
C MET A 473 30.35 2.07 -18.17
N ARG A 474 30.84 1.00 -18.81
CA ARG A 474 31.95 1.08 -19.79
C ARG A 474 31.63 2.00 -20.96
N GLU A 475 30.46 1.82 -21.58
CA GLU A 475 29.99 2.65 -22.70
C GLU A 475 30.03 4.15 -22.33
N ARG A 476 29.67 4.49 -21.10
CA ARG A 476 29.70 5.88 -20.62
C ARG A 476 31.08 6.40 -20.31
N MET A 477 31.97 5.55 -19.75
CA MET A 477 33.37 5.90 -19.52
C MET A 477 34.06 6.22 -20.85
N GLU A 478 33.81 5.43 -21.90
CA GLU A 478 34.34 5.65 -23.24
C GLU A 478 33.81 6.95 -23.88
N GLN A 479 32.53 7.28 -23.63
CA GLN A 479 31.89 8.50 -24.13
C GLN A 479 32.23 9.76 -23.31
N GLY A 480 33.06 9.66 -22.26
CA GLY A 480 33.36 10.78 -21.35
C GLY A 480 32.13 11.33 -20.61
N LYS A 481 31.06 10.55 -20.50
CA LYS A 481 29.81 10.96 -19.85
C LYS A 481 29.86 10.67 -18.35
N PRO A 482 29.20 11.48 -17.52
CA PRO A 482 29.08 11.17 -16.09
C PRO A 482 28.39 9.82 -15.89
N LEU A 483 28.96 9.00 -15.01
CA LEU A 483 28.42 7.68 -14.68
C LEU A 483 27.15 7.79 -13.81
N ASP A 484 26.97 8.91 -13.14
CA ASP A 484 25.79 9.26 -12.36
C ASP A 484 24.72 9.86 -13.30
N PHE A 485 23.61 9.15 -13.57
CA PHE A 485 22.50 9.72 -14.33
C PHE A 485 21.13 9.20 -13.90
N ILE A 486 20.12 10.02 -14.16
CA ILE A 486 18.76 9.81 -13.69
C ILE A 486 18.06 8.79 -14.59
N GLY A 487 17.93 7.57 -14.11
CA GLY A 487 17.22 6.49 -14.79
C GLY A 487 16.78 5.40 -13.84
N GLY A 488 15.86 5.69 -12.91
CA GLY A 488 15.05 4.67 -12.22
C GLY A 488 15.50 4.15 -10.85
N GLY A 489 16.19 4.95 -10.02
CA GLY A 489 16.56 4.64 -8.62
C GLY A 489 17.18 5.85 -7.90
N LYS A 490 17.49 5.73 -6.59
CA LYS A 490 18.07 6.79 -5.70
C LYS A 490 19.11 7.67 -6.41
N ARG A 491 19.11 8.99 -6.12
CA ARG A 491 20.02 9.99 -6.71
C ARG A 491 21.47 9.46 -6.72
N GLY A 492 22.12 9.43 -7.88
CA GLY A 492 23.55 9.10 -8.02
C GLY A 492 23.91 7.70 -8.52
N ARG A 493 22.96 6.79 -8.80
CA ARG A 493 23.27 5.41 -9.23
C ARG A 493 23.05 5.15 -10.73
N THR A 494 24.01 4.48 -11.38
CA THR A 494 23.85 3.93 -12.74
C THR A 494 22.84 2.77 -12.74
N SER A 495 21.86 2.79 -13.66
CA SER A 495 20.84 1.74 -13.80
C SER A 495 20.55 1.42 -15.27
N VAL A 496 20.23 0.16 -15.57
CA VAL A 496 19.90 -0.29 -16.94
C VAL A 496 18.54 0.28 -17.37
N PRO A 497 18.39 0.92 -18.54
CA PRO A 497 17.10 1.39 -19.05
C PRO A 497 16.10 0.23 -19.22
N PRO A 498 14.79 0.42 -18.98
CA PRO A 498 13.77 -0.64 -19.08
C PRO A 498 13.79 -1.41 -20.41
N ALA A 499 13.98 -0.71 -21.54
CA ALA A 499 14.00 -1.31 -22.87
C ALA A 499 15.19 -2.26 -23.12
N ARG A 500 16.36 -2.02 -22.49
CA ARG A 500 17.53 -2.91 -22.60
C ARG A 500 17.42 -4.14 -21.69
N ARG A 501 16.48 -4.16 -20.74
CA ARG A 501 16.25 -5.31 -19.84
C ARG A 501 15.43 -6.41 -20.50
N THR A 502 14.52 -6.04 -21.40
CA THR A 502 13.69 -6.99 -22.16
C THR A 502 14.37 -7.47 -23.45
N LEU A 503 15.33 -6.71 -23.97
CA LEU A 503 16.04 -6.95 -25.22
C LEU A 503 17.55 -7.09 -24.94
N SER A 504 17.98 -8.14 -24.24
CA SER A 504 19.41 -8.45 -24.15
C SER A 504 19.86 -9.13 -25.47
N PRO A 505 20.83 -8.57 -26.23
CA PRO A 505 21.20 -9.06 -27.55
C PRO A 505 21.78 -10.49 -27.57
N SER A 506 22.18 -11.03 -26.42
CA SER A 506 22.75 -12.37 -26.26
C SER A 506 21.71 -13.49 -26.24
N LEU A 507 20.42 -13.18 -26.34
CA LEU A 507 19.32 -14.18 -26.39
C LEU A 507 19.04 -14.71 -27.81
N VAL A 508 19.77 -14.27 -28.83
CA VAL A 508 19.64 -14.75 -30.21
C VAL A 508 20.97 -15.38 -30.66
N PRO A 509 21.01 -16.65 -31.10
CA PRO A 509 22.20 -17.19 -31.73
C PRO A 509 22.36 -16.54 -33.10
N ARG A 510 23.35 -15.65 -33.26
CA ARG A 510 23.72 -15.10 -34.59
C ARG A 510 25.10 -15.58 -34.98
N GLY A 511 25.12 -16.47 -35.97
CA GLY A 511 26.29 -16.75 -36.77
C GLY A 511 26.61 -15.61 -37.75
N ARG A 512 27.91 -15.53 -38.05
CA ARG A 512 28.59 -14.92 -39.21
C ARG A 512 28.33 -13.44 -39.54
N GLY A 513 29.40 -12.67 -39.38
CA GLY A 513 30.03 -11.92 -40.48
C GLY A 513 29.69 -10.43 -40.62
N GLU A 514 30.74 -9.67 -40.96
CA GLU A 514 30.80 -8.30 -41.51
C GLU A 514 31.15 -7.19 -40.49
N THR A 515 32.45 -6.88 -40.29
CA THR A 515 33.33 -5.92 -41.00
C THR A 515 32.92 -4.44 -40.97
N GLU A 516 33.73 -3.69 -40.20
CA GLU A 516 34.22 -2.31 -40.38
C GLU A 516 33.58 -1.42 -41.45
N ARG A 517 33.24 -0.16 -41.06
CA ARG A 517 33.75 1.07 -41.70
C ARG A 517 33.35 2.37 -40.98
N HIS A 518 34.40 3.17 -40.76
CA HIS A 518 34.52 4.63 -40.84
C HIS A 518 33.77 5.61 -39.93
N GLU A 519 34.58 6.13 -39.01
CA GLU A 519 34.73 7.51 -38.58
C GLU A 519 34.89 8.52 -39.75
N GLN A 520 34.10 9.60 -39.76
CA GLN A 520 34.47 10.93 -40.30
C GLN A 520 33.34 11.95 -40.09
N ALA A 521 33.56 12.95 -39.23
CA ALA A 521 33.26 14.37 -39.46
C ALA A 521 33.51 15.18 -38.18
N LYS A 522 34.59 15.96 -38.20
CA LYS A 522 34.99 16.94 -37.18
C LYS A 522 34.78 18.34 -37.77
N LYS A 523 34.51 19.30 -36.87
CA LYS A 523 34.66 20.78 -36.97
C LYS A 523 33.38 21.59 -37.25
N CYS A 524 33.02 22.45 -36.29
CA CYS A 524 33.39 23.87 -36.41
C CYS A 524 33.55 24.58 -35.05
N ARG A 525 34.52 25.50 -35.03
CA ARG A 525 34.91 26.56 -34.07
C ARG A 525 33.85 27.69 -34.05
N ASP A 526 33.80 28.75 -33.24
CA ASP A 526 34.64 29.46 -32.25
C ASP A 526 33.76 30.58 -31.60
N CYS A 527 34.37 31.34 -30.66
CA CYS A 527 33.97 32.65 -30.04
C CYS A 527 33.24 32.58 -28.70
N ARG A 528 33.93 32.84 -27.56
CA ARG A 528 34.21 34.16 -26.90
C ARG A 528 32.91 34.82 -26.42
N SER A 529 32.73 35.39 -25.23
CA SER A 529 33.59 35.82 -24.09
C SER A 529 32.65 36.46 -23.06
N GLY A 530 32.95 36.46 -21.75
CA GLY A 530 32.22 37.32 -20.81
C GLY A 530 32.33 36.95 -19.33
N SER A 531 33.42 37.39 -18.69
CA SER A 531 33.67 37.40 -17.24
C SER A 531 32.65 38.22 -16.44
N TRP A 532 32.41 37.90 -15.16
CA TRP A 532 32.46 38.84 -14.02
C TRP A 532 32.63 38.07 -12.68
N LYS A 533 33.67 38.47 -11.91
CA LYS A 533 33.98 38.06 -10.53
C LYS A 533 33.29 39.01 -9.54
N HIS A 534 32.94 38.55 -8.32
CA HIS A 534 33.16 39.32 -7.08
C HIS A 534 33.19 38.45 -5.81
N ARG A 535 33.94 38.94 -4.82
CA ARG A 535 34.54 38.32 -3.61
C ARG A 535 33.64 38.31 -2.36
N GLN A 536 33.81 37.26 -1.54
CA GLN A 536 34.33 37.23 -0.15
C GLN A 536 33.98 38.36 0.87
N CYS A 537 33.49 37.96 2.06
CA CYS A 537 33.84 38.56 3.36
C CYS A 537 33.55 37.59 4.53
N CYS A 538 34.43 37.59 5.54
CA CYS A 538 34.44 36.76 6.75
C CYS A 538 33.97 37.53 8.02
N GLU A 539 33.52 36.74 9.01
CA GLU A 539 33.69 36.83 10.48
C GLU A 539 33.17 37.99 11.35
N THR A 540 32.42 37.59 12.39
CA THR A 540 32.44 37.90 13.85
C THR A 540 31.04 37.52 14.39
N GLY A 541 30.77 36.80 15.48
CA GLY A 541 31.49 36.45 16.70
C GLY A 541 30.72 37.03 17.90
N GLN A 542 29.84 36.26 18.57
CA GLN A 542 29.61 36.32 20.04
C GLN A 542 28.55 35.31 20.55
N SER A 543 28.97 34.55 21.55
CA SER A 543 28.23 33.56 22.35
C SER A 543 27.70 34.18 23.65
N GLY A 544 26.43 33.97 23.97
CA GLY A 544 25.83 34.23 25.29
C GLY A 544 25.55 32.92 26.06
N PRO A 545 25.40 32.96 27.40
CA PRO A 545 25.43 31.78 28.26
C PRO A 545 24.12 30.95 28.21
N PRO A 546 24.16 29.64 28.55
CA PRO A 546 22.98 28.79 28.57
C PRO A 546 22.11 29.09 29.81
N VAL A 547 20.88 29.54 29.57
CA VAL A 547 19.82 29.68 30.59
C VAL A 547 19.24 28.29 30.89
N PRO A 548 18.88 27.94 32.15
CA PRO A 548 18.48 26.60 32.54
C PRO A 548 17.22 26.12 31.79
N ALA A 549 17.22 24.83 31.43
CA ALA A 549 16.14 24.13 30.74
C ALA A 549 14.81 24.27 31.49
N THR A 550 13.99 25.22 31.06
CA THR A 550 12.56 25.30 31.37
C THR A 550 11.84 24.42 30.36
N VAL A 551 11.06 23.46 30.88
CA VAL A 551 10.27 22.49 30.10
C VAL A 551 9.39 23.26 29.10
N SER A 552 9.74 23.19 27.81
CA SER A 552 9.01 23.89 26.75
C SER A 552 7.83 23.04 26.30
N ILE A 553 6.66 23.23 26.90
CA ILE A 553 5.42 22.58 26.46
C ILE A 553 4.72 23.47 25.44
N LYS A 554 4.63 23.01 24.18
CA LYS A 554 3.93 23.70 23.09
C LYS A 554 3.11 22.70 22.25
N ALA A 555 1.77 22.83 22.33
CA ALA A 555 0.74 22.08 21.59
C ALA A 555 0.80 22.30 20.07
N PRO A 556 0.33 21.36 19.21
CA PRO A 556 -1.07 20.97 18.99
C PRO A 556 -1.34 19.44 18.87
N LEU A 557 -2.62 19.07 18.87
CA LEU A 557 -3.14 17.70 18.81
C LEU A 557 -3.56 17.34 17.38
N PHE A 558 -3.12 16.15 16.93
CA PHE A 558 -3.44 15.45 15.67
C PHE A 558 -2.81 16.03 14.39
N PHE A 559 -1.74 15.38 13.93
CA PHE A 559 -1.21 15.59 12.57
C PHE A 559 -1.68 14.45 11.68
N TYR A 560 -2.60 14.77 10.78
CA TYR A 560 -2.84 13.94 9.61
C TYR A 560 -1.85 14.34 8.54
N CYS A 561 -0.90 13.45 8.28
CA CYS A 561 -0.04 13.59 7.13
C CYS A 561 -0.56 12.66 6.03
N PRO A 562 -1.25 13.17 4.98
CA PRO A 562 -1.26 12.43 3.75
C PRO A 562 0.21 12.26 3.37
N THR A 563 0.63 11.02 3.17
CA THR A 563 2.01 10.55 2.89
C THR A 563 2.67 11.18 1.64
N SER A 564 2.16 12.32 1.17
CA SER A 564 2.78 13.30 0.30
C SER A 564 4.00 14.01 0.89
N SER A 565 4.25 14.00 2.21
CA SER A 565 5.42 14.68 2.79
C SER A 565 6.75 14.00 2.43
N LYS A 566 6.77 12.66 2.27
CA LYS A 566 7.99 11.89 1.97
C LYS A 566 8.55 12.12 0.56
N LYS A 567 7.79 12.75 -0.33
CA LYS A 567 8.27 13.24 -1.63
C LYS A 567 8.48 14.74 -1.51
N PRO A 568 9.56 15.31 -2.09
CA PRO A 568 9.73 16.75 -2.13
C PRO A 568 8.47 17.38 -2.73
N SER A 569 7.92 18.38 -2.05
CA SER A 569 6.81 19.16 -2.61
C SER A 569 7.28 19.70 -3.96
N PRO A 570 6.57 19.43 -5.07
CA PRO A 570 6.94 19.99 -6.37
C PRO A 570 6.95 21.53 -6.36
N THR A 571 6.32 22.14 -5.35
CA THR A 571 6.25 23.59 -5.17
C THR A 571 7.43 24.20 -4.40
N LEU A 572 8.05 23.46 -3.46
CA LEU A 572 9.11 23.99 -2.57
C LEU A 572 10.48 23.30 -2.77
N GLY A 573 10.55 22.23 -3.57
CA GLY A 573 11.80 21.51 -3.84
C GLY A 573 12.37 20.73 -2.65
N THR A 574 11.72 20.77 -1.48
CA THR A 574 12.13 20.12 -0.22
C THR A 574 10.98 19.28 0.37
N SER A 575 11.29 18.40 1.32
CA SER A 575 10.34 17.60 2.11
C SER A 575 10.48 17.90 3.60
N LEU A 576 9.48 17.53 4.43
CA LEU A 576 9.58 17.69 5.89
C LEU A 576 10.80 16.95 6.45
N GLU A 577 11.06 15.75 5.95
CA GLU A 577 12.22 14.94 6.36
C GLU A 577 13.54 15.58 5.90
N ALA A 578 13.58 16.21 4.71
CA ALA A 578 14.77 16.92 4.23
C ALA A 578 15.06 18.19 5.04
N GLU A 579 14.04 18.80 5.66
CA GLU A 579 14.21 19.90 6.61
C GLU A 579 14.47 19.45 8.06
N GLY A 580 14.64 18.15 8.30
CA GLY A 580 14.98 17.59 9.60
C GLY A 580 13.77 17.35 10.52
N VAL A 581 12.55 17.26 9.98
CA VAL A 581 11.35 16.87 10.73
C VAL A 581 11.13 15.36 10.58
N GLU A 582 11.43 14.60 11.64
CA GLU A 582 11.16 13.16 11.73
C GLU A 582 9.71 12.93 12.16
N LEU A 583 8.95 12.12 11.42
CA LEU A 583 7.56 11.75 11.74
C LEU A 583 7.50 10.30 12.25
N VAL A 584 6.96 10.10 13.45
CA VAL A 584 6.79 8.80 14.09
C VAL A 584 5.30 8.46 14.12
N LYS A 585 4.91 7.23 13.78
CA LYS A 585 3.50 6.80 13.83
C LYS A 585 3.12 6.43 15.26
N CYS A 586 1.97 6.90 15.74
CA CYS A 586 1.40 6.51 17.02
C CYS A 586 0.69 5.15 16.89
N GLU A 587 1.08 4.16 17.71
CA GLU A 587 0.36 2.88 17.83
C GLU A 587 0.27 2.49 19.32
N PRO A 588 -0.94 2.20 19.86
CA PRO A 588 -2.25 2.42 19.24
C PRO A 588 -2.49 3.91 18.89
N ASN A 589 -3.47 4.20 18.04
CA ASN A 589 -3.80 5.58 17.65
C ASN A 589 -4.24 6.39 18.88
N TYR A 590 -5.19 5.87 19.66
CA TYR A 590 -5.60 6.42 20.95
C TYR A 590 -6.42 5.43 21.78
N ASN A 591 -6.44 5.67 23.08
CA ASN A 591 -7.18 4.90 24.09
C ASN A 591 -8.47 5.64 24.47
N VAL A 592 -9.62 4.99 24.38
CA VAL A 592 -10.94 5.57 24.71
C VAL A 592 -11.43 5.00 26.03
N TRP A 593 -11.56 5.87 27.04
CA TRP A 593 -11.95 5.54 28.41
C TRP A 593 -13.42 5.88 28.68
N PHE A 594 -14.15 4.95 29.29
CA PHE A 594 -15.57 5.07 29.65
C PHE A 594 -15.78 5.23 31.18
N GLY A 595 -16.98 5.62 31.61
CA GLY A 595 -17.31 5.89 33.02
C GLY A 595 -17.12 4.71 33.97
N ASP A 596 -17.19 3.47 33.46
CA ASP A 596 -16.97 2.25 34.23
C ASP A 596 -15.50 1.83 34.34
N GLY A 597 -14.57 2.63 33.79
CA GLY A 597 -13.14 2.33 33.79
C GLY A 597 -12.69 1.39 32.65
N GLU A 598 -13.60 0.91 31.80
CA GLU A 598 -13.20 0.17 30.61
C GLU A 598 -12.51 1.09 29.58
N CYS A 599 -11.57 0.50 28.84
CA CYS A 599 -10.81 1.17 27.80
C CYS A 599 -10.86 0.40 26.48
N ILE A 600 -11.17 1.09 25.38
CA ILE A 600 -11.06 0.56 24.02
C ILE A 600 -9.86 1.21 23.33
N GLU A 601 -8.91 0.39 22.89
CA GLU A 601 -7.79 0.85 22.08
C GLU A 601 -8.20 0.89 20.60
N LEU A 602 -8.08 2.06 19.97
CA LEU A 602 -8.22 2.19 18.52
C LEU A 602 -6.84 2.17 17.89
N SER A 603 -6.62 1.30 16.90
CA SER A 603 -5.34 1.10 16.22
C SER A 603 -5.57 0.96 14.71
N THR A 604 -4.50 1.11 13.93
CA THR A 604 -4.53 0.79 12.50
C THR A 604 -4.40 -0.70 12.20
N ASP A 605 -4.14 -1.54 13.20
CA ASP A 605 -4.09 -2.99 13.05
C ASP A 605 -5.51 -3.55 12.86
N ILE A 606 -5.88 -3.81 11.61
CA ILE A 606 -7.20 -4.34 11.22
C ILE A 606 -7.50 -5.67 11.90
N ALA A 607 -6.51 -6.55 12.09
CA ALA A 607 -6.73 -7.86 12.69
C ALA A 607 -7.11 -7.69 14.17
N ARG A 608 -6.43 -6.78 14.87
CA ARG A 608 -6.75 -6.40 16.24
C ARG A 608 -8.13 -5.76 16.32
N MET A 609 -8.44 -4.82 15.42
CA MET A 609 -9.73 -4.10 15.42
C MET A 609 -10.92 -5.02 15.07
N LYS A 610 -10.76 -5.94 14.11
CA LYS A 610 -11.81 -6.91 13.71
C LYS A 610 -12.17 -7.85 14.86
N LYS A 611 -11.19 -8.28 15.66
CA LYS A 611 -11.41 -9.16 16.81
C LYS A 611 -12.14 -8.43 17.95
N THR A 612 -11.85 -7.15 18.14
CA THR A 612 -12.39 -6.35 19.25
C THR A 612 -13.78 -5.78 18.93
N ILE A 613 -14.08 -5.46 17.67
CA ILE A 613 -15.27 -4.68 17.30
C ILE A 613 -16.05 -5.35 16.15
N GLU A 614 -17.28 -5.76 16.44
CA GLU A 614 -18.19 -6.32 15.44
C GLU A 614 -18.55 -5.28 14.35
N ARG A 615 -18.66 -5.74 13.09
CA ARG A 615 -19.01 -4.91 11.91
C ARG A 615 -18.08 -3.72 11.64
N TYR A 616 -16.91 -3.66 12.28
CA TYR A 616 -15.88 -2.65 12.07
C TYR A 616 -15.49 -2.48 10.60
N LEU A 617 -15.30 -3.59 9.87
CA LEU A 617 -14.91 -3.54 8.45
C LEU A 617 -15.99 -2.91 7.56
N ALA A 618 -17.27 -3.12 7.89
CA ALA A 618 -18.37 -2.53 7.14
C ALA A 618 -18.43 -1.00 7.35
N TRP A 619 -18.17 -0.53 8.58
CA TRP A 619 -18.01 0.90 8.87
C TRP A 619 -16.83 1.50 8.10
N MET A 620 -15.67 0.83 8.11
CA MET A 620 -14.47 1.28 7.40
C MET A 620 -14.67 1.34 5.89
N GLN A 621 -15.45 0.43 5.30
CA GLN A 621 -15.78 0.45 3.88
C GLN A 621 -16.61 1.68 3.50
N GLU A 622 -17.66 2.02 4.28
CA GLU A 622 -18.45 3.24 4.04
C GLU A 622 -17.58 4.50 4.22
N ALA A 623 -16.79 4.54 5.30
CA ALA A 623 -15.90 5.66 5.58
C ALA A 623 -14.82 5.86 4.50
N HIS A 624 -14.31 4.78 3.90
CA HIS A 624 -13.41 4.82 2.75
C HIS A 624 -14.06 5.49 1.54
N VAL A 625 -15.29 5.08 1.20
CA VAL A 625 -16.05 5.68 0.08
C VAL A 625 -16.26 7.17 0.32
N HIS A 626 -16.57 7.58 1.54
CA HIS A 626 -16.69 8.99 1.90
C HIS A 626 -15.37 9.74 1.74
N TYR A 627 -14.24 9.15 2.13
CA TYR A 627 -12.91 9.73 1.97
C TYR A 627 -12.55 9.95 0.50
N GLU A 628 -12.58 8.90 -0.33
CA GLU A 628 -12.22 8.98 -1.75
C GLU A 628 -13.11 9.98 -2.50
N ALA A 629 -14.43 9.91 -2.29
CA ALA A 629 -15.37 10.84 -2.91
C ALA A 629 -15.10 12.29 -2.48
N SER A 630 -14.80 12.53 -1.20
CA SER A 630 -14.50 13.87 -0.68
C SER A 630 -13.17 14.42 -1.20
N VAL A 631 -12.12 13.61 -1.28
CA VAL A 631 -10.82 14.02 -1.83
C VAL A 631 -10.94 14.33 -3.33
N ALA A 632 -11.64 13.50 -4.08
CA ALA A 632 -11.78 13.63 -5.54
C ALA A 632 -12.69 14.79 -5.94
N HIS A 633 -13.81 14.99 -5.24
CA HIS A 633 -14.86 15.91 -5.67
C HIS A 633 -14.91 17.21 -4.87
N VAL A 634 -14.38 17.25 -3.63
CA VAL A 634 -14.52 18.40 -2.72
C VAL A 634 -13.19 19.06 -2.39
N LEU A 635 -12.27 18.38 -1.70
CA LEU A 635 -11.11 19.00 -1.03
C LEU A 635 -10.13 19.72 -1.96
N ARG A 636 -10.04 19.31 -3.23
CA ARG A 636 -9.10 19.88 -4.22
C ARG A 636 -9.76 20.84 -5.21
N LYS A 637 -11.06 21.13 -5.08
CA LYS A 637 -11.80 21.98 -6.01
C LYS A 637 -12.18 23.30 -5.35
N ASN A 638 -12.11 24.37 -6.15
CA ASN A 638 -12.61 25.68 -5.74
C ASN A 638 -14.12 25.75 -5.95
N PHE A 639 -14.84 26.26 -4.94
CA PHE A 639 -16.28 26.45 -4.94
C PHE A 639 -16.58 27.95 -4.87
N SER A 640 -16.34 28.66 -5.97
CA SER A 640 -16.46 30.12 -6.04
C SER A 640 -17.89 30.63 -6.18
N SER A 641 -18.87 29.77 -6.45
CA SER A 641 -20.28 30.15 -6.64
C SER A 641 -21.24 29.01 -6.29
N MET A 642 -22.53 29.31 -6.07
CA MET A 642 -23.55 28.27 -5.84
C MET A 642 -23.69 27.31 -7.04
N TRP A 643 -23.53 27.81 -8.27
CA TRP A 643 -23.54 27.00 -9.49
C TRP A 643 -22.37 26.01 -9.58
N SER A 644 -21.27 26.28 -8.88
CA SER A 644 -20.14 25.34 -8.80
C SER A 644 -20.47 24.07 -8.00
N MET A 645 -21.51 24.09 -7.17
CA MET A 645 -22.05 22.93 -6.45
C MET A 645 -23.03 22.11 -7.31
N ALA A 646 -23.72 22.74 -8.28
CA ALA A 646 -24.70 22.08 -9.15
C ALA A 646 -24.07 21.30 -10.32
N ARG A 647 -22.88 20.72 -10.13
CA ARG A 647 -22.20 19.93 -11.16
C ARG A 647 -22.87 18.54 -11.25
N PRO A 648 -23.34 18.09 -12.42
CA PRO A 648 -24.00 16.79 -12.57
C PRO A 648 -23.17 15.62 -12.00
N GLY A 649 -21.85 15.69 -12.15
CA GLY A 649 -20.92 14.69 -11.61
C GLY A 649 -20.69 14.75 -10.09
N PHE A 650 -21.04 15.83 -9.39
CA PHE A 650 -21.00 15.91 -7.92
C PHE A 650 -22.36 15.50 -7.32
N LEU A 651 -23.47 15.92 -7.95
CA LEU A 651 -24.82 15.60 -7.49
C LEU A 651 -25.09 14.09 -7.41
N SER A 652 -24.52 13.30 -8.32
CA SER A 652 -24.63 11.83 -8.28
C SER A 652 -23.98 11.18 -7.07
N TYR A 653 -23.07 11.86 -6.35
CA TYR A 653 -22.41 11.33 -5.15
C TYR A 653 -23.08 11.78 -3.83
N LEU A 654 -24.01 12.74 -3.86
CA LEU A 654 -24.69 13.19 -2.63
C LEU A 654 -25.40 12.06 -1.86
N PRO A 655 -26.09 11.10 -2.51
CA PRO A 655 -26.69 9.97 -1.80
C PRO A 655 -25.64 9.03 -1.19
N VAL A 656 -24.53 8.81 -1.90
CA VAL A 656 -23.42 7.95 -1.47
C VAL A 656 -22.66 8.54 -0.28
N LEU A 657 -22.59 9.88 -0.23
CA LEU A 657 -21.93 10.64 0.81
C LEU A 657 -22.76 10.73 2.11
N HIS A 658 -24.05 10.38 2.09
CA HIS A 658 -24.93 10.51 3.26
C HIS A 658 -24.89 11.92 3.89
N ALA A 659 -24.84 12.97 3.05
CA ALA A 659 -24.67 14.35 3.50
C ALA A 659 -25.85 14.91 4.33
N PHE A 660 -27.00 14.24 4.31
CA PHE A 660 -28.23 14.64 5.01
C PHE A 660 -28.57 13.76 6.23
N GLU A 661 -27.76 12.74 6.53
CA GLU A 661 -27.89 11.92 7.73
C GLU A 661 -26.78 12.29 8.71
N SER A 662 -27.04 12.25 10.02
CA SER A 662 -25.99 12.51 11.00
C SER A 662 -25.06 11.31 11.15
N ILE A 663 -23.78 11.56 11.45
CA ILE A 663 -22.78 10.51 11.69
C ILE A 663 -23.20 9.60 12.85
N TRP A 664 -23.89 10.12 13.87
CA TRP A 664 -24.49 9.32 14.94
C TRP A 664 -25.53 8.31 14.42
N THR A 665 -26.44 8.76 13.56
CA THR A 665 -27.47 7.92 12.95
C THR A 665 -26.84 6.85 12.06
N ARG A 666 -25.79 7.20 11.31
CA ARG A 666 -25.01 6.24 10.52
C ARG A 666 -24.32 5.21 11.39
N ALA A 667 -23.61 5.63 12.44
CA ALA A 667 -22.90 4.76 13.35
C ALA A 667 -23.83 3.74 14.02
N ALA A 668 -25.08 4.13 14.31
CA ALA A 668 -26.09 3.22 14.88
C ALA A 668 -26.46 2.05 13.96
N ARG A 669 -26.25 2.16 12.64
CA ARG A 669 -26.48 1.05 11.69
C ARG A 669 -25.38 0.00 11.75
N TYR A 670 -24.23 0.32 12.33
CA TYR A 670 -23.05 -0.56 12.41
C TYR A 670 -22.81 -1.08 13.82
N PHE A 671 -22.90 -0.20 14.80
CA PHE A 671 -22.58 -0.51 16.19
C PHE A 671 -23.85 -0.62 17.03
N MET A 672 -24.03 -1.75 17.71
CA MET A 672 -25.19 -1.99 18.58
C MET A 672 -25.08 -1.25 19.92
N THR A 673 -23.88 -1.23 20.51
CA THR A 673 -23.62 -0.58 21.79
C THR A 673 -23.43 0.92 21.63
N GLU A 674 -23.93 1.69 22.58
CA GLU A 674 -23.72 3.14 22.59
C GLU A 674 -22.23 3.52 22.76
N ARG A 675 -21.45 2.75 23.53
CA ARG A 675 -20.01 2.98 23.73
C ARG A 675 -19.24 3.09 22.41
N LEU A 676 -19.44 2.13 21.52
CA LEU A 676 -18.84 2.13 20.19
C LEU A 676 -19.33 3.30 19.35
N ARG A 677 -20.63 3.64 19.39
CA ARG A 677 -21.15 4.83 18.67
C ARG A 677 -20.46 6.10 19.14
N ARG A 678 -20.27 6.29 20.45
CA ARG A 678 -19.55 7.44 21.01
C ARG A 678 -18.10 7.47 20.54
N ALA A 679 -17.38 6.35 20.64
CA ALA A 679 -15.98 6.25 20.21
C ALA A 679 -15.79 6.62 18.73
N PHE A 680 -16.63 6.11 17.83
CA PHE A 680 -16.52 6.34 16.38
C PHE A 680 -17.15 7.65 15.89
N THR A 681 -17.83 8.40 16.75
CA THR A 681 -18.43 9.70 16.38
C THR A 681 -17.76 10.89 17.05
N PHE A 682 -16.95 10.65 18.09
CA PHE A 682 -16.23 11.70 18.82
C PHE A 682 -15.34 12.58 17.92
N GLY A 683 -14.85 12.04 16.82
CA GLY A 683 -14.08 12.80 15.83
C GLY A 683 -14.82 14.01 15.22
N SER A 684 -16.15 14.13 15.38
CA SER A 684 -16.87 15.35 14.99
C SER A 684 -16.39 16.60 15.77
N MET A 685 -15.85 16.41 16.97
CA MET A 685 -15.27 17.48 17.79
C MET A 685 -14.06 18.15 17.14
N TYR A 686 -13.33 17.45 16.27
CA TYR A 686 -12.21 18.04 15.52
C TYR A 686 -12.66 19.14 14.56
N MET A 687 -13.96 19.20 14.25
CA MET A 687 -14.56 20.25 13.43
C MET A 687 -15.39 21.23 14.26
N GLY A 688 -15.41 21.06 15.58
CA GLY A 688 -16.25 21.82 16.49
C GLY A 688 -17.73 21.67 16.17
N MET A 689 -18.19 20.42 16.04
CA MET A 689 -19.60 20.09 15.79
C MET A 689 -20.09 18.93 16.65
N SER A 690 -21.39 18.95 16.91
CA SER A 690 -22.10 17.84 17.55
C SER A 690 -22.24 16.64 16.61
N PRO A 691 -21.96 15.39 17.05
CA PRO A 691 -22.11 14.19 16.23
C PRO A 691 -23.57 13.91 15.85
N PHE A 692 -24.51 14.51 16.59
CA PHE A 692 -25.95 14.41 16.32
C PHE A 692 -26.39 15.27 15.12
N GLU A 693 -25.59 16.29 14.75
CA GLU A 693 -25.86 17.21 13.65
C GLU A 693 -24.84 17.08 12.51
N THR A 694 -23.67 16.51 12.79
CA THR A 694 -22.57 16.36 11.83
C THR A 694 -22.97 15.39 10.71
N PRO A 695 -22.85 15.78 9.42
CA PRO A 695 -23.13 14.91 8.28
C PRO A 695 -22.34 13.60 8.28
N GLY A 696 -22.95 12.52 7.77
CA GLY A 696 -22.36 11.19 7.69
C GLY A 696 -21.06 11.12 6.87
N THR A 697 -20.88 12.04 5.91
CA THR A 697 -19.64 12.22 5.13
C THR A 697 -18.39 12.27 6.00
N TYR A 698 -18.50 12.84 7.20
CA TYR A 698 -17.35 13.08 8.06
C TYR A 698 -16.80 11.83 8.74
N SER A 699 -17.42 10.66 8.54
CA SER A 699 -16.75 9.39 8.85
C SER A 699 -15.42 9.22 8.10
N LEU A 700 -15.17 10.01 7.04
CA LEU A 700 -13.86 10.10 6.39
C LEU A 700 -12.72 10.42 7.37
N LEU A 701 -12.98 11.18 8.44
CA LEU A 701 -11.97 11.49 9.45
C LEU A 701 -11.55 10.23 10.20
N GLN A 702 -12.53 9.43 10.59
CA GLN A 702 -12.29 8.13 11.23
C GLN A 702 -11.57 7.18 10.28
N TYR A 703 -11.91 7.18 8.98
CA TYR A 703 -11.15 6.42 7.98
C TYR A 703 -9.69 6.84 7.97
N THR A 704 -9.39 8.14 7.94
CA THR A 704 -8.01 8.60 7.93
C THR A 704 -7.23 8.20 9.19
N GLU A 705 -7.85 8.20 10.38
CA GLU A 705 -7.15 7.79 11.62
C GLU A 705 -6.84 6.31 11.58
N LEU A 706 -7.86 5.51 11.26
CA LEU A 706 -7.81 4.07 11.41
C LEU A 706 -7.12 3.39 10.23
N ALA A 707 -7.11 4.01 9.05
CA ALA A 707 -6.42 3.49 7.86
C ALA A 707 -5.03 4.13 7.64
N GLU A 708 -4.89 5.47 7.75
CA GLU A 708 -3.59 6.14 7.50
C GLU A 708 -2.72 6.23 8.77
N GLY A 709 -3.36 6.21 9.95
CA GLY A 709 -2.69 6.34 11.25
C GLY A 709 -2.45 7.78 11.68
N ILE A 710 -2.20 7.93 12.98
CA ILE A 710 -1.84 9.22 13.59
C ILE A 710 -0.32 9.35 13.61
N TRP A 711 0.20 10.53 13.23
CA TRP A 711 1.64 10.79 13.14
C TRP A 711 2.05 11.91 14.10
N TYR A 712 3.21 11.75 14.73
CA TYR A 712 3.83 12.69 15.65
C TYR A 712 5.17 13.21 15.10
N PRO A 713 5.37 14.54 14.93
CA PRO A 713 6.66 15.10 14.61
C PRO A 713 7.55 15.13 15.86
N LYS A 714 8.70 14.44 15.80
CA LYS A 714 9.69 14.42 16.89
C LYS A 714 10.23 15.82 17.15
N GLY A 715 10.27 16.21 18.42
CA GLY A 715 10.49 17.58 18.89
C GLY A 715 9.23 18.44 18.90
N GLY A 716 8.06 17.84 18.66
CA GLY A 716 6.77 18.51 18.60
C GLY A 716 6.53 19.30 17.31
N PHE A 717 5.31 19.77 17.15
CA PHE A 717 4.86 20.50 15.96
C PHE A 717 5.54 21.84 15.72
N TYR A 718 6.17 22.42 16.75
CA TYR A 718 6.98 23.61 16.57
C TYR A 718 8.10 23.37 15.54
N LYS A 719 8.61 22.14 15.40
CA LYS A 719 9.56 21.76 14.34
C LYS A 719 8.99 21.90 12.93
N VAL A 720 7.71 21.60 12.73
CA VAL A 720 7.04 21.79 11.44
C VAL A 720 6.95 23.28 11.12
N LEU A 721 6.57 24.11 12.10
CA LEU A 721 6.53 25.57 11.92
C LEU A 721 7.92 26.16 11.69
N ASP A 722 8.92 25.75 12.45
CA ASP A 722 10.32 26.15 12.26
C ASP A 722 10.82 25.79 10.87
N ALA A 723 10.52 24.58 10.38
CA ALA A 723 10.88 24.17 9.02
C ALA A 723 10.21 25.08 7.98
N LEU A 724 8.92 25.37 8.12
CA LEU A 724 8.21 26.28 7.22
C LEU A 724 8.76 27.71 7.28
N VAL A 725 9.06 28.22 8.49
CA VAL A 725 9.65 29.55 8.69
C VAL A 725 11.06 29.62 8.13
N LYS A 726 11.88 28.57 8.29
CA LYS A 726 13.23 28.48 7.73
C LYS A 726 13.21 28.51 6.20
N VAL A 727 12.30 27.74 5.58
CA VAL A 727 12.07 27.78 4.14
C VAL A 727 11.59 29.18 3.71
N GLY A 728 10.65 29.77 4.44
CA GLY A 728 10.12 31.11 4.14
C GLY A 728 11.11 32.26 4.32
N ARG A 729 12.00 32.20 5.33
CA ARG A 729 13.02 33.23 5.60
C ARG A 729 14.10 33.31 4.50
N THR A 730 14.26 32.25 3.71
CA THR A 730 15.19 32.24 2.57
C THR A 730 14.63 33.05 1.37
N SER A 731 13.34 33.40 1.39
CA SER A 731 12.62 34.11 0.32
C SER A 731 11.57 35.10 0.89
N TRP A 732 12.03 36.24 1.41
CA TRP A 732 11.33 37.47 1.86
C TRP A 732 9.90 37.49 2.48
N CYS A 733 9.83 38.27 3.58
CA CYS A 733 8.87 39.32 3.99
C CYS A 733 7.84 39.12 5.13
N ARG A 734 7.64 40.24 5.85
CA ARG A 734 6.96 40.47 7.14
C ARG A 734 5.44 40.28 7.06
N ILE A 735 4.86 39.69 8.11
CA ILE A 735 3.42 39.44 8.28
C ILE A 735 2.81 40.53 9.19
N GLN A 736 1.73 41.18 8.74
CA GLN A 736 0.78 41.93 9.58
C GLN A 736 -0.64 41.52 9.20
N ALA A 737 -1.54 41.40 10.17
CA ALA A 737 -2.91 40.92 9.99
C ALA A 737 -3.93 41.89 10.59
N GLN A 738 -5.02 42.17 9.86
CA GLN A 738 -6.29 42.69 10.39
C GLN A 738 -7.45 42.41 9.40
N ALA A 739 -8.57 41.88 9.90
CA ALA A 739 -9.87 41.92 9.22
C ALA A 739 -11.01 41.77 10.24
N ALA A 740 -11.92 42.75 10.33
CA ALA A 740 -13.00 42.83 11.33
C ALA A 740 -14.38 42.32 10.82
N SER A 741 -14.46 41.71 9.64
CA SER A 741 -15.73 41.39 8.96
C SER A 741 -16.37 40.04 9.33
N LEU A 742 -15.72 39.19 10.14
CA LEU A 742 -16.14 37.79 10.35
C LEU A 742 -17.07 37.54 11.56
N SER A 743 -17.28 38.53 12.44
CA SER A 743 -17.93 38.37 13.76
C SER A 743 -19.44 38.07 13.75
N LYS A 744 -20.09 38.06 12.57
CA LYS A 744 -21.54 37.84 12.42
C LYS A 744 -21.94 36.40 12.09
N LYS A 745 -20.98 35.47 11.90
CA LYS A 745 -21.25 34.07 11.52
C LYS A 745 -21.18 33.11 12.73
N PRO A 746 -21.85 31.94 12.70
CA PRO A 746 -21.76 30.94 13.77
C PRO A 746 -20.34 30.36 13.89
N THR A 747 -19.67 30.62 15.02
CA THR A 747 -18.32 30.15 15.33
C THR A 747 -18.32 28.73 15.89
N SER A 748 -17.20 28.02 15.76
CA SER A 748 -17.02 26.70 16.37
C SER A 748 -16.96 26.78 17.90
N CYS A 749 -16.98 25.63 18.58
CA CYS A 749 -16.63 25.57 20.01
C CYS A 749 -15.19 26.08 20.28
N SER A 750 -14.91 26.38 21.54
CA SER A 750 -13.57 26.71 22.02
C SER A 750 -13.02 25.59 22.93
N SER A 751 -11.90 25.86 23.61
CA SER A 751 -11.28 24.91 24.52
C SER A 751 -10.62 25.58 25.73
N ILE A 752 -10.62 24.85 26.83
CA ILE A 752 -9.73 25.05 27.97
C ILE A 752 -8.62 24.01 27.85
N SER A 753 -7.36 24.46 27.80
CA SER A 753 -6.20 23.58 27.71
C SER A 753 -5.33 23.69 28.95
N PHE A 754 -5.00 22.54 29.54
CA PHE A 754 -4.04 22.44 30.63
C PHE A 754 -2.74 21.82 30.11
N TYR A 755 -1.61 22.41 30.50
CA TYR A 755 -0.29 21.89 30.20
C TYR A 755 0.40 21.60 31.53
N TRP A 756 0.48 20.32 31.87
CA TRP A 756 1.03 19.85 33.13
C TRP A 756 2.42 19.27 32.91
N SER A 757 3.37 19.69 33.73
CA SER A 757 4.60 18.93 33.96
C SER A 757 4.36 18.06 35.17
N VAL A 758 4.73 16.78 35.11
CA VAL A 758 4.61 15.85 36.23
C VAL A 758 5.97 15.29 36.64
N ASP A 759 6.13 15.00 37.92
CA ASP A 759 7.41 14.58 38.52
C ASP A 759 7.78 13.11 38.30
N GLN A 760 6.85 12.32 37.77
CA GLN A 760 7.02 10.91 37.46
C GLN A 760 6.43 10.55 36.10
N VAL A 761 6.76 9.34 35.63
CA VAL A 761 6.11 8.71 34.47
C VAL A 761 4.76 8.11 34.89
N ILE A 762 3.71 8.35 34.10
CA ILE A 762 2.36 7.82 34.32
C ILE A 762 2.09 6.68 33.30
N PRO A 763 2.36 5.41 33.64
CA PRO A 763 2.27 4.30 32.69
C PRO A 763 0.84 3.98 32.22
N GLU A 764 -0.18 4.39 32.97
CA GLU A 764 -1.59 4.12 32.69
C GLU A 764 -2.13 4.94 31.50
N LEU A 765 -1.43 6.02 31.13
CA LEU A 765 -1.82 6.88 30.01
C LEU A 765 -0.98 6.56 28.76
N GLY A 766 -1.65 6.25 27.66
CA GLY A 766 -1.02 6.11 26.34
C GLY A 766 -0.62 7.46 25.75
N THR A 767 -0.08 7.48 24.52
CA THR A 767 0.27 8.72 23.82
C THR A 767 -0.94 9.64 23.69
N HIS A 768 -2.09 9.08 23.28
CA HIS A 768 -3.35 9.78 23.12
C HIS A 768 -4.44 9.06 23.90
N ASN A 769 -5.18 9.78 24.72
CA ASN A 769 -6.27 9.24 25.54
C ASN A 769 -7.49 10.15 25.40
N VAL A 770 -8.66 9.54 25.25
CA VAL A 770 -9.95 10.24 25.16
C VAL A 770 -10.83 9.74 26.29
N PHE A 771 -11.29 10.64 27.14
CA PHE A 771 -12.24 10.36 28.20
C PHE A 771 -13.61 10.85 27.75
N LEU A 772 -14.54 9.91 27.53
CA LEU A 772 -15.89 10.23 27.04
C LEU A 772 -16.88 10.40 28.19
N ALA A 773 -17.73 11.42 28.12
CA ALA A 773 -18.80 11.63 29.08
C ALA A 773 -19.84 10.50 29.07
N ASP A 774 -20.41 10.20 30.23
CA ASP A 774 -21.47 9.20 30.35
C ASP A 774 -22.80 9.72 29.77
N ASP A 775 -23.14 10.99 30.00
CA ASP A 775 -24.21 11.69 29.29
C ASP A 775 -23.67 12.41 28.04
N TYR A 776 -23.45 11.61 26.99
CA TYR A 776 -22.81 12.07 25.77
C TYR A 776 -23.62 13.19 25.10
N LYS A 777 -24.95 13.06 24.93
CA LYS A 777 -25.74 14.08 24.24
C LYS A 777 -25.81 15.40 25.01
N SER A 778 -26.06 15.35 26.32
CA SER A 778 -26.12 16.55 27.16
C SER A 778 -24.80 17.31 27.14
N SER A 779 -23.66 16.60 27.16
CA SER A 779 -22.34 17.24 27.10
C SER A 779 -22.13 18.09 25.83
N PHE A 780 -22.67 17.65 24.68
CA PHE A 780 -22.62 18.42 23.44
C PHE A 780 -23.65 19.55 23.41
N ASP A 781 -24.87 19.33 23.92
CA ASP A 781 -25.89 20.37 24.01
C ASP A 781 -25.40 21.54 24.89
N GLU A 782 -24.69 21.25 25.98
CA GLU A 782 -24.09 22.27 26.85
C GLU A 782 -23.01 23.10 26.16
N ILE A 783 -22.17 22.48 25.31
CA ILE A 783 -21.14 23.18 24.52
C ILE A 783 -21.78 24.03 23.41
N PHE A 784 -22.65 23.43 22.60
CA PHE A 784 -23.07 24.01 21.33
C PHE A 784 -24.35 24.83 21.42
N GLN A 785 -25.29 24.45 22.29
CA GLN A 785 -26.56 25.17 22.45
C GLN A 785 -26.49 26.17 23.62
N ARG A 786 -25.89 25.77 24.75
CA ARG A 786 -25.82 26.63 25.94
C ARG A 786 -24.54 27.47 26.03
N GLN A 787 -23.52 27.16 25.21
CA GLN A 787 -22.21 27.81 25.25
C GLN A 787 -21.56 27.80 26.64
N GLN A 788 -21.69 26.69 27.36
CA GLN A 788 -21.14 26.49 28.71
C GLN A 788 -20.08 25.39 28.73
N LEU A 789 -19.48 25.16 29.91
CA LEU A 789 -18.68 23.98 30.18
C LEU A 789 -19.62 22.84 30.58
N PRO A 790 -19.47 21.64 30.01
CA PRO A 790 -20.30 20.52 30.41
C PRO A 790 -20.20 20.18 31.90
N ILE A 791 -21.27 19.64 32.48
CA ILE A 791 -21.24 19.05 33.83
C ILE A 791 -20.20 17.92 33.89
N GLU A 792 -20.23 17.06 32.88
CA GLU A 792 -19.24 16.01 32.65
C GLU A 792 -18.65 16.20 31.24
N PRO A 793 -17.47 16.84 31.12
CA PRO A 793 -16.89 17.10 29.81
C PRO A 793 -16.20 15.86 29.26
N SER A 794 -16.38 15.63 27.96
CA SER A 794 -15.45 14.76 27.22
C SER A 794 -14.15 15.53 26.98
N PHE A 795 -12.99 14.91 27.24
CA PHE A 795 -11.70 15.58 27.10
C PHE A 795 -10.61 14.64 26.57
N HIS A 796 -9.59 15.25 25.98
CA HIS A 796 -8.43 14.53 25.45
C HIS A 796 -7.20 14.78 26.31
N VAL A 797 -6.41 13.74 26.57
CA VAL A 797 -5.12 13.79 27.25
C VAL A 797 -4.02 13.26 26.33
N ASN A 798 -3.03 14.12 26.03
CA ASN A 798 -1.83 13.77 25.26
C ASN A 798 -0.63 13.61 26.19
N VAL A 799 0.12 12.53 26.04
CA VAL A 799 1.38 12.29 26.76
C VAL A 799 2.50 12.06 25.72
N PRO A 800 3.09 13.15 25.16
CA PRO A 800 4.05 13.04 24.06
C PRO A 800 5.33 12.27 24.42
N SER A 801 5.72 12.24 25.69
CA SER A 801 6.89 11.49 26.17
C SER A 801 6.82 9.98 25.93
N ARG A 802 5.61 9.43 25.67
CA ARG A 802 5.41 8.03 25.28
C ARG A 802 6.04 7.69 23.93
N ILE A 803 6.03 8.65 23.00
CA ILE A 803 6.53 8.46 21.62
C ILE A 803 7.84 9.24 21.36
N ASP A 804 8.08 10.31 22.13
CA ASP A 804 9.25 11.17 21.99
C ASP A 804 9.86 11.49 23.36
N THR A 805 10.96 10.82 23.68
CA THR A 805 11.69 11.01 24.95
C THR A 805 12.27 12.42 25.10
N SER A 806 12.30 13.25 24.06
CA SER A 806 12.71 14.66 24.17
C SER A 806 11.60 15.58 24.70
N ALA A 807 10.35 15.10 24.75
CA ALA A 807 9.20 15.89 25.19
C ALA A 807 9.14 16.12 26.72
N ALA A 808 9.90 15.34 27.51
CA ALA A 808 10.03 15.51 28.95
C ALA A 808 11.41 15.03 29.44
N PRO A 809 11.94 15.56 30.56
CA PRO A 809 13.15 15.04 31.19
C PRO A 809 13.03 13.56 31.58
N THR A 810 14.15 12.85 31.67
CA THR A 810 14.18 11.43 32.07
C THR A 810 13.45 11.20 33.40
N GLY A 811 12.54 10.23 33.42
CA GLY A 811 11.74 9.86 34.59
C GLY A 811 10.54 10.77 34.86
N ARG A 812 10.24 11.73 33.99
CA ARG A 812 9.12 12.68 34.10
C ARG A 812 8.24 12.64 32.85
N ASP A 813 7.00 13.11 32.98
CA ASP A 813 6.09 13.28 31.85
C ASP A 813 5.66 14.75 31.67
N SER A 814 5.33 15.08 30.42
CA SER A 814 4.55 16.28 30.08
C SER A 814 3.18 15.83 29.59
N ILE A 815 2.14 16.49 30.06
CA ILE A 815 0.75 16.12 29.81
C ILE A 815 0.01 17.34 29.26
N ILE A 816 -0.73 17.15 28.17
CA ILE A 816 -1.58 18.18 27.58
C ILE A 816 -3.01 17.70 27.64
N VAL A 817 -3.85 18.42 28.37
CA VAL A 817 -5.29 18.16 28.45
C VAL A 817 -6.04 19.20 27.62
N LEU A 818 -6.95 18.74 26.78
CA LEU A 818 -7.86 19.58 26.00
C LEU A 818 -9.30 19.27 26.39
N VAL A 819 -9.96 20.26 27.00
CA VAL A 819 -11.37 20.21 27.39
C VAL A 819 -12.16 21.15 26.48
N SER A 820 -13.17 20.63 25.80
CA SER A 820 -14.01 21.44 24.93
C SER A 820 -15.07 22.21 25.73
N CYS A 821 -15.31 23.46 25.32
CA CYS A 821 -16.27 24.35 25.98
C CYS A 821 -16.92 25.31 24.96
N GLY A 822 -17.98 25.99 25.39
CA GLY A 822 -18.56 27.11 24.63
C GLY A 822 -17.53 28.20 24.29
N HIS A 823 -17.83 29.00 23.26
CA HIS A 823 -17.02 30.17 22.89
C HIS A 823 -17.39 31.40 23.75
N LEU A 824 -16.62 32.48 23.65
CA LEU A 824 -16.94 33.75 24.33
C LEU A 824 -18.27 34.30 23.81
N LEU A 825 -19.12 34.79 24.71
CA LEU A 825 -20.37 35.47 24.36
C LEU A 825 -20.08 36.93 24.02
N GLU A 826 -20.16 37.27 22.73
CA GLU A 826 -19.87 38.62 22.22
C GLU A 826 -20.82 38.94 21.05
N GLY A 827 -21.79 39.83 21.29
CA GLY A 827 -22.67 40.39 20.25
C GLY A 827 -24.14 39.95 20.31
N GLY A 828 -24.91 40.32 19.28
CA GLY A 828 -26.37 40.15 19.24
C GLY A 828 -26.89 38.74 18.94
N ALA A 829 -26.02 37.83 18.47
CA ALA A 829 -26.37 36.44 18.17
C ALA A 829 -26.46 35.56 19.44
N ASP A 830 -25.93 36.03 20.56
CA ASP A 830 -25.80 35.29 21.82
C ASP A 830 -26.89 35.72 22.85
N ARG A 831 -27.95 36.40 22.40
CA ARG A 831 -29.04 36.89 23.26
C ARG A 831 -29.85 35.73 23.84
N GLY A 832 -29.97 35.69 25.17
CA GLY A 832 -30.75 34.69 25.90
C GLY A 832 -29.92 33.55 26.51
N LEU A 833 -28.59 33.59 26.39
CA LEU A 833 -27.66 32.65 27.04
C LEU A 833 -27.19 33.19 28.41
N ASP A 834 -26.93 32.27 29.33
CA ASP A 834 -26.45 32.58 30.68
C ASP A 834 -25.04 33.20 30.67
N SER A 835 -24.73 34.05 31.66
CA SER A 835 -23.40 34.63 31.83
C SER A 835 -22.33 33.57 32.07
N GLN A 836 -21.12 33.79 31.53
CA GLN A 836 -19.97 32.88 31.69
C GLN A 836 -19.00 33.40 32.78
N ASP A 837 -18.72 32.57 33.79
CA ASP A 837 -17.65 32.81 34.78
C ASP A 837 -16.43 31.95 34.44
N TRP A 838 -15.49 32.52 33.68
CA TRP A 838 -14.32 31.80 33.19
C TRP A 838 -13.39 31.27 34.29
N PRO A 839 -13.02 32.05 35.34
CA PRO A 839 -12.28 31.51 36.48
C PRO A 839 -12.95 30.29 37.12
N ALA A 840 -14.26 30.34 37.37
CA ALA A 840 -14.99 29.22 37.96
C ALA A 840 -15.05 28.01 37.00
N MET A 841 -15.30 28.24 35.71
CA MET A 841 -15.32 27.20 34.68
C MET A 841 -13.96 26.52 34.52
N VAL A 842 -12.85 27.28 34.53
CA VAL A 842 -11.50 26.72 34.46
C VAL A 842 -11.21 25.86 35.69
N SER A 843 -11.54 26.34 36.89
CA SER A 843 -11.37 25.58 38.14
C SER A 843 -12.21 24.29 38.13
N LYS A 844 -13.47 24.38 37.70
CA LYS A 844 -14.36 23.22 37.54
C LYS A 844 -13.78 22.21 36.54
N ALA A 845 -13.39 22.65 35.34
CA ALA A 845 -12.80 21.79 34.32
C ALA A 845 -11.55 21.07 34.85
N ARG A 846 -10.68 21.79 35.55
CA ARG A 846 -9.45 21.25 36.15
C ARG A 846 -9.77 20.12 37.14
N ASN A 847 -10.67 20.37 38.09
CA ASN A 847 -11.03 19.41 39.12
C ASN A 847 -11.75 18.19 38.53
N THR A 848 -12.65 18.40 37.56
CA THR A 848 -13.34 17.30 36.87
C THR A 848 -12.35 16.43 36.11
N VAL A 849 -11.40 17.00 35.36
CA VAL A 849 -10.38 16.21 34.65
C VAL A 849 -9.57 15.35 35.62
N LEU A 850 -9.04 15.94 36.69
CA LEU A 850 -8.21 15.22 37.66
C LEU A 850 -8.99 14.08 38.32
N GLU A 851 -10.25 14.34 38.68
CA GLU A 851 -11.12 13.35 39.31
C GLU A 851 -11.52 12.23 38.34
N THR A 852 -11.89 12.56 37.09
CA THR A 852 -12.22 11.57 36.06
C THR A 852 -11.03 10.67 35.73
N VAL A 853 -9.83 11.24 35.58
CA VAL A 853 -8.60 10.44 35.37
C VAL A 853 -8.38 9.51 36.56
N ARG A 854 -8.51 10.01 37.80
CA ARG A 854 -8.37 9.20 39.02
C ARG A 854 -9.38 8.06 39.08
N GLN A 855 -10.65 8.32 38.80
CA GLN A 855 -11.72 7.33 38.84
C GLN A 855 -11.55 6.24 37.78
N ARG A 856 -11.17 6.60 36.55
CA ARG A 856 -11.15 5.67 35.42
C ARG A 856 -9.82 4.95 35.22
N THR A 857 -8.70 5.54 35.65
CA THR A 857 -7.35 4.95 35.52
C THR A 857 -6.75 4.49 36.84
N GLY A 858 -7.29 4.94 37.98
CA GLY A 858 -6.74 4.69 39.32
C GLY A 858 -5.61 5.63 39.73
N VAL A 859 -5.08 6.46 38.83
CA VAL A 859 -3.92 7.33 39.10
C VAL A 859 -4.34 8.65 39.73
N ASN A 860 -3.70 9.01 40.86
CA ASN A 860 -3.85 10.33 41.44
C ASN A 860 -2.92 11.35 40.75
N LEU A 861 -3.37 11.95 39.64
CA LEU A 861 -2.54 12.87 38.89
C LEU A 861 -2.23 14.18 39.65
N GLN A 862 -3.12 14.60 40.54
CA GLN A 862 -3.01 15.90 41.23
C GLN A 862 -1.74 16.01 42.09
N SER A 863 -1.33 14.93 42.74
CA SER A 863 -0.13 14.91 43.59
C SER A 863 1.18 15.05 42.81
N HIS A 864 1.14 14.84 41.50
CA HIS A 864 2.34 14.78 40.66
C HIS A 864 2.55 16.05 39.81
N VAL A 865 1.56 16.95 39.73
CA VAL A 865 1.67 18.18 38.92
C VAL A 865 2.66 19.15 39.58
N ILE A 866 3.82 19.36 38.93
CA ILE A 866 4.87 20.28 39.38
C ILE A 866 4.68 21.70 38.83
N HIS A 867 4.10 21.80 37.62
CA HIS A 867 3.92 23.06 36.92
C HIS A 867 2.70 22.99 36.01
N GLU A 868 1.95 24.08 35.93
CA GLU A 868 0.71 24.18 35.16
C GLU A 868 0.68 25.47 34.32
N ILE A 869 0.33 25.34 33.04
CA ILE A 869 -0.07 26.46 32.20
C ILE A 869 -1.52 26.22 31.77
N VAL A 870 -2.33 27.27 31.77
CA VAL A 870 -3.72 27.22 31.33
C VAL A 870 -3.94 28.18 30.18
N ASN A 871 -4.62 27.71 29.13
CA ASN A 871 -5.18 28.57 28.09
C ASN A 871 -6.71 28.43 28.10
N SER A 872 -7.40 29.55 28.22
CA SER A 872 -8.86 29.63 28.10
C SER A 872 -9.25 30.34 26.79
N PRO A 873 -10.55 30.40 26.43
CA PRO A 873 -11.01 31.13 25.24
C PRO A 873 -10.58 32.60 25.22
N ALA A 874 -10.52 33.27 26.38
CA ALA A 874 -9.97 34.62 26.50
C ALA A 874 -8.47 34.66 26.12
N SER A 875 -7.67 33.71 26.63
CA SER A 875 -6.24 33.60 26.29
C SER A 875 -6.03 33.30 24.81
N TRP A 876 -6.89 32.48 24.20
CA TRP A 876 -6.83 32.16 22.77
C TRP A 876 -7.12 33.37 21.88
N LYS A 877 -8.12 34.17 22.26
CA LYS A 877 -8.44 35.44 21.61
C LYS A 877 -7.27 36.43 21.73
N GLU A 878 -6.68 36.58 22.91
CA GLU A 878 -5.55 37.48 23.13
C GLU A 878 -4.29 37.07 22.35
N LYS A 879 -3.90 35.79 22.41
CA LYS A 879 -2.65 35.31 21.82
C LYS A 879 -2.67 35.24 20.29
N PHE A 880 -3.82 34.87 19.71
CA PHE A 880 -3.92 34.54 18.29
C PHE A 880 -4.98 35.36 17.54
N ASN A 881 -5.60 36.33 18.19
CA ASN A 881 -6.69 37.15 17.64
C ASN A 881 -7.83 36.29 17.08
N LEU A 882 -8.18 35.21 17.80
CA LEU A 882 -9.25 34.31 17.43
C LEU A 882 -10.61 34.91 17.78
N ASP A 883 -11.48 35.04 16.79
CA ASP A 883 -12.84 35.55 16.98
C ASP A 883 -13.60 34.69 18.00
N LYS A 884 -14.20 35.33 19.01
CA LYS A 884 -14.84 34.69 20.18
C LYS A 884 -13.96 33.65 20.91
N GLY A 885 -12.65 33.65 20.70
CA GLY A 885 -11.73 32.64 21.23
C GLY A 885 -11.89 31.25 20.61
N ALA A 886 -12.59 31.10 19.47
CA ALA A 886 -12.86 29.81 18.85
C ALA A 886 -11.60 29.20 18.23
N ILE A 887 -11.13 28.06 18.76
CA ILE A 887 -9.86 27.42 18.34
C ILE A 887 -9.95 26.74 16.96
N LEU A 888 -11.16 26.54 16.43
CA LEU A 888 -11.42 25.87 15.15
C LEU A 888 -12.07 26.82 14.10
N GLY A 889 -12.14 28.12 14.39
CA GLY A 889 -12.67 29.13 13.48
C GLY A 889 -14.19 29.06 13.30
N LEU A 890 -14.66 29.05 12.05
CA LEU A 890 -16.10 28.89 11.74
C LEU A 890 -16.53 27.43 11.92
N SER A 891 -17.74 27.22 12.45
CA SER A 891 -18.37 25.90 12.52
C SER A 891 -18.54 25.28 11.13
N HIS A 892 -18.52 23.95 11.02
CA HIS A 892 -18.70 23.22 9.75
C HIS A 892 -20.15 22.78 9.46
N SER A 893 -21.12 23.58 9.90
CA SER A 893 -22.54 23.35 9.60
C SER A 893 -22.81 23.44 8.09
N PHE A 894 -23.93 22.88 7.62
CA PHE A 894 -24.29 22.84 6.19
C PHE A 894 -24.22 24.23 5.52
N PHE A 895 -24.58 25.30 6.23
CA PHE A 895 -24.55 26.68 5.73
C PHE A 895 -23.20 27.40 5.94
N ASN A 896 -22.17 26.73 6.46
CA ASN A 896 -20.82 27.27 6.65
C ASN A 896 -19.73 26.47 5.92
N VAL A 897 -20.11 25.52 5.07
CA VAL A 897 -19.20 24.72 4.23
C VAL A 897 -19.35 25.05 2.74
N LEU A 898 -18.37 24.63 1.93
CA LEU A 898 -18.36 24.81 0.47
C LEU A 898 -18.61 26.28 0.07
N SER A 899 -19.51 26.53 -0.89
CA SER A 899 -19.79 27.88 -1.42
C SER A 899 -20.38 28.85 -0.39
N PHE A 900 -20.81 28.38 0.79
CA PHE A 900 -21.31 29.24 1.86
C PHE A 900 -20.21 29.72 2.82
N ARG A 901 -19.00 29.14 2.71
CA ARG A 901 -17.81 29.57 3.45
C ARG A 901 -17.22 30.85 2.85
N PRO A 902 -16.58 31.75 3.62
CA PRO A 902 -15.96 32.95 3.06
C PRO A 902 -14.96 32.63 1.94
N ALA A 903 -15.09 33.36 0.83
CA ALA A 903 -14.24 33.21 -0.33
C ALA A 903 -12.79 33.62 -0.02
N THR A 904 -11.84 33.01 -0.72
CA THR A 904 -10.39 33.27 -0.59
C THR A 904 -9.93 34.57 -1.26
N LYS A 905 -10.84 35.28 -1.95
CA LYS A 905 -10.59 36.58 -2.61
C LYS A 905 -11.71 37.55 -2.26
N HIS A 906 -11.37 38.80 -1.98
CA HIS A 906 -12.34 39.85 -1.71
C HIS A 906 -13.13 40.24 -2.97
N VAL A 907 -14.44 40.46 -2.84
CA VAL A 907 -15.33 40.72 -3.98
C VAL A 907 -15.05 42.08 -4.62
N HIS A 908 -14.73 43.11 -3.82
CA HIS A 908 -14.55 44.49 -4.30
C HIS A 908 -13.08 44.93 -4.43
N VAL A 909 -12.15 44.21 -3.80
CA VAL A 909 -10.74 44.61 -3.72
C VAL A 909 -9.94 43.53 -4.43
N GLY A 910 -9.58 43.79 -5.68
CA GLY A 910 -9.00 42.78 -6.59
C GLY A 910 -7.68 42.17 -6.13
N SER A 911 -6.94 42.86 -5.26
CA SER A 911 -5.63 42.45 -4.72
C SER A 911 -5.68 41.94 -3.28
N LEU A 912 -6.88 41.77 -2.70
CA LEU A 912 -7.04 41.28 -1.32
C LEU A 912 -7.48 39.81 -1.31
N TYR A 913 -6.72 38.99 -0.59
CA TYR A 913 -6.91 37.55 -0.48
C TYR A 913 -6.96 37.12 0.98
N PHE A 914 -7.64 36.01 1.24
CA PHE A 914 -7.80 35.43 2.57
C PHE A 914 -7.29 33.97 2.57
N VAL A 915 -6.64 33.58 3.67
CA VAL A 915 -6.11 32.23 3.91
C VAL A 915 -6.23 31.90 5.39
N GLY A 916 -6.56 30.65 5.71
CA GLY A 916 -6.65 30.17 7.09
C GLY A 916 -7.87 29.28 7.32
N ALA A 917 -8.08 28.91 8.59
CA ALA A 917 -9.17 28.01 8.99
C ALA A 917 -10.57 28.61 8.76
N SER A 918 -10.70 29.94 8.79
CA SER A 918 -11.99 30.64 8.63
C SER A 918 -12.39 30.89 7.17
N THR A 919 -11.56 30.51 6.20
CA THR A 919 -11.84 30.66 4.76
C THR A 919 -11.94 29.31 4.07
N HIS A 920 -12.43 29.26 2.83
CA HIS A 920 -12.44 28.02 2.03
C HIS A 920 -11.02 27.41 1.93
N PRO A 921 -10.81 26.09 2.09
CA PRO A 921 -11.80 25.01 2.26
C PRO A 921 -12.21 24.73 3.72
N GLY A 922 -11.40 25.13 4.70
CA GLY A 922 -11.79 25.11 6.10
C GLY A 922 -10.73 24.77 7.15
N THR A 923 -11.18 24.23 8.27
CA THR A 923 -10.38 24.02 9.48
C THR A 923 -9.56 22.72 9.44
N GLY A 924 -8.41 22.73 10.11
CA GLY A 924 -7.47 21.62 10.22
C GLY A 924 -6.21 21.86 9.41
N VAL A 925 -5.05 21.45 9.94
CA VAL A 925 -3.74 21.74 9.31
C VAL A 925 -3.69 21.33 7.82
N PRO A 926 -4.14 20.13 7.40
CA PRO A 926 -4.11 19.75 5.99
C PRO A 926 -5.03 20.62 5.12
N ILE A 927 -6.18 21.03 5.66
CA ILE A 927 -7.19 21.82 4.96
C ILE A 927 -6.71 23.27 4.79
N VAL A 928 -6.07 23.82 5.82
CA VAL A 928 -5.43 25.15 5.77
C VAL A 928 -4.30 25.18 4.74
N LEU A 929 -3.47 24.13 4.69
CA LEU A 929 -2.41 24.00 3.68
C LEU A 929 -2.96 23.83 2.25
N ALA A 930 -4.08 23.12 2.10
CA ALA A 930 -4.78 23.04 0.82
C ALA A 930 -5.35 24.42 0.42
N GLY A 931 -5.92 25.16 1.38
CA GLY A 931 -6.40 26.53 1.18
C GLY A 931 -5.29 27.49 0.76
N SER A 932 -4.11 27.43 1.40
CA SER A 932 -2.97 28.27 1.00
C SER A 932 -2.53 28.02 -0.44
N LYS A 933 -2.62 26.76 -0.91
CA LYS A 933 -2.35 26.42 -2.32
C LYS A 933 -3.39 26.99 -3.28
N ILE A 934 -4.68 26.97 -2.91
CA ILE A 934 -5.75 27.58 -3.72
C ILE A 934 -5.53 29.10 -3.81
N THR A 935 -5.29 29.76 -2.68
CA THR A 935 -5.05 31.21 -2.63
C THR A 935 -3.80 31.59 -3.42
N ALA A 936 -2.70 30.84 -3.29
CA ALA A 936 -1.49 31.07 -4.07
C ALA A 936 -1.74 30.91 -5.59
N GLY A 937 -2.52 29.91 -6.00
CA GLY A 937 -2.93 29.75 -7.39
C GLY A 937 -3.71 30.95 -7.92
N GLN A 938 -4.67 31.45 -7.15
CA GLN A 938 -5.45 32.65 -7.53
C GLN A 938 -4.59 33.92 -7.64
N ILE A 939 -3.58 34.06 -6.77
CA ILE A 939 -2.63 35.17 -6.83
C ILE A 939 -1.78 35.07 -8.10
N LEU A 940 -1.23 33.89 -8.40
CA LEU A 940 -0.42 33.67 -9.60
C LEU A 940 -1.24 33.91 -10.88
N ASP A 941 -2.45 33.37 -10.95
CA ASP A 941 -3.37 33.59 -12.06
C ASP A 941 -3.70 35.08 -12.22
N GLY A 942 -3.97 35.78 -11.11
CA GLY A 942 -4.24 37.23 -11.11
C GLY A 942 -3.06 38.08 -11.54
N LEU A 943 -1.83 37.59 -11.38
CA LEU A 943 -0.59 38.22 -11.83
C LEU A 943 -0.17 37.78 -13.25
N GLY A 944 -0.93 36.89 -13.89
CA GLY A 944 -0.57 36.30 -15.18
C GLY A 944 0.67 35.39 -15.14
N LEU A 945 1.03 34.90 -13.95
CA LEU A 945 2.19 34.02 -13.75
C LEU A 945 1.79 32.56 -13.91
N THR A 946 2.68 31.75 -14.48
CA THR A 946 2.46 30.32 -14.65
C THR A 946 2.43 29.63 -13.29
N ILE A 947 1.36 28.86 -13.03
CA ILE A 947 1.27 28.02 -11.83
C ILE A 947 2.30 26.88 -11.93
N PRO A 948 3.27 26.78 -10.99
CA PRO A 948 4.39 25.84 -11.11
C PRO A 948 4.04 24.40 -10.71
N TRP A 949 2.81 24.14 -10.25
CA TRP A 949 2.34 22.80 -9.91
C TRP A 949 1.25 22.29 -10.87
N PRO A 950 1.22 20.98 -11.17
CA PRO A 950 0.24 20.41 -12.09
C PRO A 950 -1.19 20.64 -11.58
N GLN A 951 -2.06 21.13 -12.46
CA GLN A 951 -3.50 21.18 -12.22
C GLN A 951 -4.09 19.79 -12.43
N GLY A 952 -4.66 19.20 -11.38
CA GLY A 952 -5.54 18.03 -11.49
C GLY A 952 -4.86 16.72 -11.91
N GLY A 953 -4.35 16.00 -10.92
CA GLY A 953 -4.05 14.57 -11.07
C GLY A 953 -3.93 13.93 -9.69
N HIS A 954 -5.04 13.45 -9.12
CA HIS A 954 -4.92 12.46 -8.06
C HIS A 954 -4.60 11.13 -8.75
N GLN A 955 -3.36 10.65 -8.63
CA GLN A 955 -3.17 9.21 -8.73
C GLN A 955 -3.86 8.62 -7.51
N ILE A 956 -4.94 7.85 -7.73
CA ILE A 956 -5.56 7.03 -6.70
C ILE A 956 -4.42 6.19 -6.10
N ARG A 957 -4.21 6.34 -4.80
CA ARG A 957 -3.08 5.72 -4.13
C ARG A 957 -3.62 4.58 -3.31
N THR A 958 -3.10 3.38 -3.53
CA THR A 958 -3.30 2.24 -2.63
C THR A 958 -2.49 2.53 -1.35
N VAL A 959 -3.20 2.88 -0.27
CA VAL A 959 -2.67 3.21 1.07
C VAL A 959 -2.69 1.98 1.98
N SER A 960 -3.66 1.07 1.79
CA SER A 960 -3.71 -0.30 2.33
C SER A 960 -4.24 -1.28 1.28
N GLY A 961 -4.08 -2.60 1.48
CA GLY A 961 -4.64 -3.61 0.56
C GLY A 961 -6.18 -3.55 0.40
N LEU A 962 -6.87 -2.78 1.24
CA LEU A 962 -8.30 -2.49 1.12
C LEU A 962 -8.64 -1.51 -0.01
N ASP A 963 -7.72 -0.61 -0.38
CA ASP A 963 -7.98 0.45 -1.39
C ASP A 963 -8.07 -0.11 -2.82
N ASP A 964 -7.50 -1.29 -3.08
CA ASP A 964 -7.62 -1.96 -4.39
C ASP A 964 -8.99 -2.63 -4.57
N ARG A 965 -9.76 -2.84 -3.48
CA ARG A 965 -11.05 -3.58 -3.47
C ARG A 965 -12.28 -2.72 -3.18
N GLY A 966 -12.10 -1.47 -2.75
CA GLY A 966 -13.18 -0.54 -2.40
C GLY A 966 -13.81 0.22 -3.57
N LYS A 967 -13.26 0.11 -4.79
CA LYS A 967 -13.77 0.82 -5.98
C LYS A 967 -15.06 0.17 -6.48
N ALA A 968 -16.22 0.63 -6.00
CA ALA A 968 -17.46 0.46 -6.76
C ALA A 968 -17.34 1.28 -8.06
N PRO A 969 -17.40 0.67 -9.27
CA PRO A 969 -17.34 1.46 -10.48
C PRO A 969 -18.57 2.36 -10.54
N ALA A 970 -18.35 3.66 -10.67
CA ALA A 970 -19.36 4.63 -11.05
C ALA A 970 -19.91 4.24 -12.43
N GLY A 971 -20.92 3.38 -12.44
CA GLY A 971 -21.47 2.81 -13.66
C GLY A 971 -21.77 1.32 -13.64
N LEU A 972 -21.71 0.58 -12.53
CA LEU A 972 -22.11 -0.84 -12.52
C LEU A 972 -23.50 -1.05 -13.15
N ASN A 973 -24.47 -0.20 -12.80
CA ASN A 973 -25.80 -0.20 -13.42
C ASN A 973 -25.78 0.19 -14.90
N ARG A 974 -24.91 1.11 -15.33
CA ARG A 974 -24.78 1.51 -16.74
C ARG A 974 -24.05 0.46 -17.58
N ALA A 975 -23.09 -0.25 -17.00
CA ALA A 975 -22.34 -1.34 -17.63
C ALA A 975 -23.22 -2.59 -17.76
N LEU A 976 -23.97 -2.95 -16.71
CA LEU A 976 -25.00 -4.00 -16.79
C LEU A 976 -26.06 -3.66 -17.84
N VAL A 977 -26.58 -2.43 -17.86
CA VAL A 977 -27.55 -1.98 -18.86
C VAL A 977 -26.95 -1.94 -20.27
N LEU A 978 -25.69 -1.53 -20.44
CA LEU A 978 -25.00 -1.51 -21.74
C LEU A 978 -24.72 -2.92 -22.24
N VAL A 979 -24.24 -3.82 -21.37
CA VAL A 979 -24.03 -5.25 -21.69
C VAL A 979 -25.36 -5.91 -22.05
N LEU A 980 -26.42 -5.65 -21.29
CA LEU A 980 -27.77 -6.15 -21.58
C LEU A 980 -28.31 -5.56 -22.91
N HIS A 981 -28.08 -4.27 -23.18
CA HIS A 981 -28.47 -3.63 -24.45
C HIS A 981 -27.69 -4.16 -25.65
N VAL A 982 -26.39 -4.38 -25.50
CA VAL A 982 -25.54 -4.96 -26.55
C VAL A 982 -25.95 -6.41 -26.81
N LEU A 983 -26.18 -7.21 -25.77
CA LEU A 983 -26.75 -8.56 -25.89
C LEU A 983 -28.11 -8.55 -26.58
N LEU A 984 -29.03 -7.64 -26.21
CA LEU A 984 -30.35 -7.51 -26.84
C LEU A 984 -30.26 -7.05 -28.30
N LEU A 985 -29.34 -6.13 -28.63
CA LEU A 985 -29.09 -5.68 -30.01
C LEU A 985 -28.47 -6.77 -30.87
N LEU A 986 -27.57 -7.59 -30.31
CA LEU A 986 -26.97 -8.74 -30.98
C LEU A 986 -28.00 -9.85 -31.21
N ILE A 987 -28.83 -10.15 -30.21
CA ILE A 987 -29.96 -11.08 -30.34
C ILE A 987 -30.92 -10.57 -31.43
N SER A 988 -31.26 -9.28 -31.43
CA SER A 988 -32.12 -8.65 -32.44
C SER A 988 -31.52 -8.73 -33.85
N ALA A 989 -30.21 -8.49 -34.00
CA ALA A 989 -29.50 -8.59 -35.28
C ALA A 989 -29.42 -10.04 -35.81
N VAL A 990 -29.28 -11.02 -34.92
CA VAL A 990 -29.29 -12.47 -35.23
C VAL A 990 -30.68 -12.95 -35.65
N VAL A 991 -31.74 -12.35 -35.09
CA VAL A 991 -33.14 -12.65 -35.41
C VAL A 991 -33.58 -12.02 -36.73
N THR A 992 -33.04 -10.85 -37.12
CA THR A 992 -33.54 -10.08 -38.28
C THR A 992 -32.86 -10.32 -39.62
N ARG A 993 -31.63 -10.88 -39.69
CA ARG A 993 -30.92 -11.07 -40.99
C ARG A 993 -30.65 -12.53 -41.35
N ARG A 994 -31.38 -13.02 -42.36
CA ARG A 994 -31.34 -14.39 -42.92
C ARG A 994 -30.03 -14.78 -43.65
N HIS A 995 -29.16 -13.83 -44.00
CA HIS A 995 -27.99 -14.05 -44.89
C HIS A 995 -26.60 -13.99 -44.23
N LEU A 996 -26.49 -13.75 -42.92
CA LEU A 996 -25.20 -13.71 -42.20
C LEU A 996 -24.75 -15.11 -41.72
N TYR A 997 -24.79 -16.10 -42.61
CA TYR A 997 -24.34 -17.46 -42.33
C TYR A 997 -22.81 -17.52 -42.10
N GLN A 998 -22.05 -16.67 -42.79
CA GLN A 998 -20.57 -16.67 -42.75
C GLN A 998 -19.96 -15.93 -41.55
N SER A 999 -20.75 -15.46 -40.59
CA SER A 999 -20.26 -14.52 -39.57
C SER A 999 -20.83 -14.77 -38.17
N TRP A 1000 -21.28 -16.00 -37.85
CA TRP A 1000 -21.68 -16.33 -36.48
C TRP A 1000 -20.49 -16.25 -35.52
N ILE A 1001 -19.34 -16.80 -35.92
CA ILE A 1001 -18.05 -16.62 -35.24
C ILE A 1001 -17.71 -15.13 -35.12
N LEU A 1002 -17.92 -14.34 -36.18
CA LEU A 1002 -17.63 -12.91 -36.16
C LEU A 1002 -18.53 -12.16 -35.17
N ILE A 1003 -19.80 -12.54 -35.03
CA ILE A 1003 -20.75 -11.96 -34.08
C ILE A 1003 -20.35 -12.32 -32.66
N VAL A 1004 -20.02 -13.58 -32.38
CA VAL A 1004 -19.58 -13.99 -31.03
C VAL A 1004 -18.22 -13.37 -30.69
N ILE A 1005 -17.30 -13.28 -31.66
CA ILE A 1005 -16.03 -12.55 -31.54
C ILE A 1005 -16.28 -11.06 -31.34
N LEU A 1006 -17.20 -10.41 -32.06
CA LEU A 1006 -17.53 -8.99 -31.88
C LEU A 1006 -18.17 -8.73 -30.51
N SER A 1007 -19.03 -9.64 -30.06
CA SER A 1007 -19.65 -9.61 -28.72
C SER A 1007 -18.59 -9.73 -27.63
N ALA A 1008 -17.67 -10.69 -27.78
CA ALA A 1008 -16.53 -10.89 -26.92
C ALA A 1008 -15.57 -9.69 -26.98
N CYS A 1009 -15.27 -9.14 -28.16
CA CYS A 1009 -14.41 -7.97 -28.36
C CYS A 1009 -15.00 -6.70 -27.74
N VAL A 1010 -16.32 -6.49 -27.80
CA VAL A 1010 -16.99 -5.37 -27.12
C VAL A 1010 -16.93 -5.56 -25.62
N LEU A 1011 -17.16 -6.79 -25.12
CA LEU A 1011 -17.02 -7.10 -23.70
C LEU A 1011 -15.54 -6.95 -23.24
N ILE A 1012 -14.57 -7.36 -24.06
CA ILE A 1012 -13.13 -7.19 -23.86
C ILE A 1012 -12.78 -5.70 -23.81
N GLN A 1013 -13.24 -4.88 -24.75
CA GLN A 1013 -12.98 -3.44 -24.75
C GLN A 1013 -13.61 -2.71 -23.56
N ILE A 1014 -14.76 -3.19 -23.09
CA ILE A 1014 -15.39 -2.71 -21.85
C ILE A 1014 -14.49 -3.10 -20.67
N ILE A 1015 -14.09 -4.36 -20.54
CA ILE A 1015 -13.24 -4.89 -19.47
C ILE A 1015 -11.84 -4.24 -19.46
N GLU A 1016 -11.20 -4.04 -20.61
CA GLU A 1016 -9.89 -3.39 -20.77
C GLU A 1016 -9.93 -1.88 -20.45
N ARG A 1017 -11.05 -1.21 -20.72
CA ARG A 1017 -11.26 0.18 -20.25
C ARG A 1017 -11.44 0.29 -18.74
N PHE A 1018 -11.70 -0.81 -18.05
CA PHE A 1018 -11.86 -0.90 -16.59
C PHE A 1018 -10.61 -1.47 -15.92
N ASP A 1019 -9.50 -0.73 -15.97
CA ASP A 1019 -8.25 -0.88 -15.20
C ASP A 1019 -8.03 -2.29 -14.57
N ILE A 1020 -7.49 -3.19 -15.39
CA ILE A 1020 -7.13 -4.59 -15.06
C ILE A 1020 -5.79 -4.66 -14.32
N ASP A 1021 -5.03 -3.56 -14.24
CA ASP A 1021 -3.68 -3.56 -13.65
C ASP A 1021 -3.68 -3.89 -12.14
N SER A 1022 -4.83 -3.88 -11.46
CA SER A 1022 -4.98 -4.28 -10.06
C SER A 1022 -4.92 -5.79 -9.80
N TYR A 1023 -4.98 -6.65 -10.83
CA TYR A 1023 -5.01 -8.11 -10.70
C TYR A 1023 -3.83 -8.85 -11.36
N LYS A 1024 -2.79 -8.14 -11.82
CA LYS A 1024 -1.55 -8.77 -12.28
C LYS A 1024 -0.71 -9.21 -11.06
N LEU A 1025 -1.02 -10.39 -10.55
CA LEU A 1025 -0.18 -11.18 -9.64
C LEU A 1025 0.73 -12.12 -10.44
#